data_AF-A0A2A2LR73-F1
#
_entry.id   AF-A0A2A2LR73-F1
#
_cell.length_a   1.000
_cell.length_b   1.000
_cell.length_c   1.000
_cell.angle_alpha   90.00
_cell.angle_beta   90.00
_cell.angle_gamma   90.00
#
_symmetry.space_group_name_H-M   'P 1'
#
loop_
_entity.id
_entity.type
_entity.pdbx_description
1 polymer ?
#
loop_
_entity_poly.entity_id
_entity_poly.type
_entity_poly.pdbx_seq_one_letter_code
_entity_poly.pdbx_strand_id
1 'polypeptide(L)'
;MKIVFLNFRYSWCSDRLINHTPLPQYFTCNLRDFYVPVAKQGEKNSRIVIGHNVGFDRARTQSPYEKEPTGVLFMDTMAMVASMFGMADHQETMYKTRRAQTDGMDDSDPALSQVGPIEGNSEDQKGDGWIREWKKRVSPKGLADVHKYLYPNKKPLDKQYQNFFVKCSLPDVREKFQILMKYCAHDVLATAQIYAKLMPMFREKIPHPISLAGMVYMGDAYLPINQHWRQFYQKNEKECHELKTEAMRSLITSAKNMIQLIPTKEDAKRDLWFWIEDFSPCTKQCALPSWYQTIFKQAARRETPIENLKPDDITFKTKASCPIFGFVYGPYPMLKIDKFGFGFLVPTTKAVKELPEFIQLEIPSEGEEPFDFPIRKCAEFVRTNLKTVNDVEKSAKPAIDWGDLKFYRLPHSSGLQENVGDMYSKSFYKLFGNLIRPTRNVEYFGSLLKSIQDTKFWDSYSERINEEISAWYEDSPPIEDGAPSQGVIAPAICPAGTVSRRSVHKLWVTLTNATESSRLGTGIKTMVQAPPGYKLVGADVDSQEQWIVSLFGDASQALAKPVSERIAGLTPFSNMMLVGSKNDGTDLHSVVAKQLGISRDLAKISLKYLSKSISDLQTLNYARLYGSGVQHAKQELIKTGKKPQEAIKVAKQLFALTKGELMQWTNIKPEYNDMWFEFAAERGFDGFKNCVVVDGVIYLPHSHSSFRKIADEFELFLMKKLKDKAARGFKINFFYEDIQKDYYLFYGGYESSTFNWLAMHSSSPLPHTPVLKATISTALQPFDSSVPDASNFLSKYKRSIMNWHVQSSAVDFLHLLLVSMRWLCSKYDIPARFVISIHDEVRYLVPKEDAPRLSLALMIAHMHVRAYMSNTVGIEQLPLSVAFFSKVDVDTVLRKEPTLKCENPDGTRPEDGQGWTIEDVLRLTGGSLKRPSTNRIEDQNSGNENGYEDVKEAKRSAI
;
A
#
# COMPACT_ATOMS: atom_id res chain seq x y z
N MET A 1 21.59 5.88 36.89
CA MET A 1 22.08 4.48 36.89
C MET A 1 22.27 4.02 35.46
N LYS A 2 23.45 3.48 35.11
CA LYS A 2 23.82 3.01 33.76
C LYS A 2 23.74 1.50 33.66
N ILE A 3 23.33 0.97 32.50
CA ILE A 3 23.06 -0.46 32.32
C ILE A 3 23.33 -0.89 30.89
N VAL A 4 24.17 -1.93 30.80
CA VAL A 4 24.66 -2.66 29.63
C VAL A 4 24.64 -4.13 30.03
N PHE A 5 24.46 -5.07 29.10
CA PHE A 5 24.59 -6.49 29.42
C PHE A 5 25.36 -7.35 28.43
N LEU A 6 26.60 -7.67 28.83
CA LEU A 6 26.97 -8.97 29.39
C LEU A 6 27.63 -8.66 30.76
N ASN A 7 27.23 -9.34 31.85
CA ASN A 7 27.70 -9.20 33.26
C ASN A 7 27.12 -8.17 34.30
N PHE A 8 26.05 -7.37 34.09
CA PHE A 8 25.36 -6.68 35.23
C PHE A 8 23.85 -6.36 35.05
N ARG A 9 23.01 -6.76 36.04
CA ARG A 9 21.51 -6.66 36.13
C ARG A 9 21.00 -5.29 36.48
N TYR A 10 20.34 -4.62 35.54
CA TYR A 10 19.56 -3.45 35.89
C TYR A 10 18.43 -3.17 34.86
N SER A 11 17.48 -2.32 35.24
CA SER A 11 16.37 -1.82 34.42
C SER A 11 16.20 -0.31 34.63
N TRP A 12 15.77 0.44 33.61
CA TRP A 12 15.32 1.83 33.82
C TRP A 12 13.86 1.81 34.30
N CYS A 13 13.59 2.47 35.42
CA CYS A 13 12.27 2.62 35.97
C CYS A 13 11.94 4.11 36.02
N SER A 14 10.74 4.47 35.56
CA SER A 14 10.29 5.85 35.64
C SER A 14 10.18 6.29 37.09
N ASP A 15 10.66 7.50 37.39
CA ASP A 15 10.55 8.13 38.71
C ASP A 15 9.11 8.07 39.25
N ARG A 16 8.10 8.26 38.39
CA ARG A 16 6.68 8.22 38.76
C ARG A 16 6.23 6.90 39.33
N LEU A 17 6.81 5.79 38.88
CA LEU A 17 6.44 4.48 39.40
C LEU A 17 6.94 4.33 40.85
N ILE A 18 7.96 5.07 41.24
CA ILE A 18 8.59 5.00 42.57
C ILE A 18 8.05 6.12 43.48
N ASN A 19 7.97 7.36 43.00
CA ASN A 19 7.83 8.56 43.81
C ASN A 19 6.45 9.24 43.72
N HIS A 20 5.44 8.60 43.13
CA HIS A 20 4.07 9.12 43.02
C HIS A 20 3.94 10.53 42.42
N THR A 21 4.90 10.92 41.59
CA THR A 21 4.93 12.23 40.92
C THR A 21 3.68 12.40 40.04
N PRO A 22 2.98 13.55 40.09
CA PRO A 22 1.75 13.79 39.32
C PRO A 22 1.93 13.56 37.82
N LEU A 23 0.85 13.09 37.16
CA LEU A 23 0.80 13.03 35.71
C LEU A 23 0.77 14.46 35.15
N PRO A 24 1.68 14.81 34.22
CA PRO A 24 1.71 16.10 33.59
C PRO A 24 0.60 16.11 32.56
N GLN A 25 0.03 17.28 32.31
CA GLN A 25 -0.92 17.41 31.21
C GLN A 25 -0.16 17.14 29.89
N TYR A 26 -0.64 16.15 29.13
CA TYR A 26 0.01 15.57 27.93
C TYR A 26 0.49 16.60 26.89
N PHE A 27 -0.07 17.81 26.91
CA PHE A 27 0.18 18.88 25.94
C PHE A 27 1.22 19.92 26.41
N THR A 28 1.60 19.93 27.68
CA THR A 28 2.49 20.95 28.27
C THR A 28 3.85 20.42 28.69
N CYS A 29 4.01 19.11 28.90
CA CYS A 29 5.30 18.53 29.26
C CYS A 29 6.18 18.21 28.06
N ASN A 30 7.41 18.70 28.09
CA ASN A 30 8.48 18.17 27.27
C ASN A 30 8.73 16.72 27.70
N LEU A 31 8.34 15.75 26.85
CA LEU A 31 8.50 14.33 27.16
C LEU A 31 9.97 13.89 27.26
N ARG A 32 10.92 14.78 26.96
CA ARG A 32 12.37 14.56 27.03
C ARG A 32 12.84 14.08 28.41
N ASP A 33 12.25 14.58 29.49
CA ASP A 33 12.59 14.16 30.87
C ASP A 33 12.13 12.74 31.20
N PHE A 34 11.25 12.15 30.39
CA PHE A 34 10.69 10.82 30.62
C PHE A 34 11.23 9.75 29.66
N TYR A 35 12.09 10.12 28.71
CA TYR A 35 12.65 9.15 27.78
C TYR A 35 13.79 8.35 28.40
N VAL A 36 13.91 7.09 27.96
CA VAL A 36 15.03 6.24 28.38
C VAL A 36 16.32 6.77 27.76
N PRO A 37 17.33 7.17 28.57
CA PRO A 37 18.59 7.69 28.06
C PRO A 37 19.49 6.53 27.61
N VAL A 38 19.42 6.18 26.33
CA VAL A 38 20.24 5.09 25.74
C VAL A 38 21.63 5.57 25.30
N ALA A 39 21.76 6.88 25.07
CA ALA A 39 23.01 7.56 24.76
C ALA A 39 23.17 8.78 25.66
N LYS A 40 24.41 9.20 25.93
CA LYS A 40 24.62 10.56 26.46
C LYS A 40 24.35 11.58 25.36
N GLN A 41 23.88 12.76 25.74
CA GLN A 41 23.77 13.88 24.80
C GLN A 41 25.14 14.15 24.13
N GLY A 42 25.16 14.28 22.81
CA GLY A 42 26.39 14.46 22.02
C GLY A 42 27.26 13.21 21.88
N GLU A 43 26.82 12.03 22.32
CA GLU A 43 27.58 10.80 22.17
C GLU A 43 27.64 10.35 20.70
N LYS A 44 28.86 10.39 20.14
CA LYS A 44 29.17 9.96 18.76
C LYS A 44 29.64 8.51 18.64
N ASN A 45 29.71 7.77 19.75
CA ASN A 45 30.13 6.37 19.73
C ASN A 45 29.09 5.51 19.00
N SER A 46 29.52 4.82 17.95
CA SER A 46 28.67 3.91 17.19
C SER A 46 28.18 2.74 18.04
N ARG A 47 26.87 2.61 18.22
CA ARG A 47 26.22 1.48 18.91
C ARG A 47 24.96 1.06 18.16
N ILE A 48 24.58 -0.20 18.29
CA ILE A 48 23.32 -0.72 17.76
C ILE A 48 22.51 -1.29 18.92
N VAL A 49 21.27 -0.82 19.06
CA VAL A 49 20.27 -1.35 19.98
C VAL A 49 19.45 -2.39 19.24
N ILE A 50 19.40 -3.61 19.77
CA ILE A 50 18.65 -4.71 19.17
C ILE A 50 17.38 -4.89 19.98
N GLY A 51 16.23 -4.87 19.30
CA GLY A 51 14.92 -5.07 19.91
C GLY A 51 14.01 -5.93 19.06
N HIS A 52 12.86 -6.28 19.60
CA HIS A 52 11.80 -6.94 18.86
C HIS A 52 10.62 -5.98 18.77
N ASN A 53 10.25 -5.58 17.55
CA ASN A 53 9.43 -4.38 17.32
C ASN A 53 10.11 -3.12 17.86
N VAL A 54 11.42 -3.00 17.60
CA VAL A 54 12.27 -1.95 18.19
C VAL A 54 11.81 -0.53 17.81
N GLY A 55 11.06 -0.35 16.74
CA GLY A 55 10.48 0.95 16.38
C GLY A 55 9.61 1.53 17.50
N PHE A 56 8.85 0.66 18.20
CA PHE A 56 8.04 1.04 19.36
C PHE A 56 8.91 1.52 20.53
N ASP A 57 10.02 0.83 20.79
CA ASP A 57 10.97 1.19 21.84
C ASP A 57 11.74 2.46 21.47
N ARG A 58 12.18 2.58 20.22
CA ARG A 58 12.90 3.73 19.66
C ARG A 58 12.15 5.03 19.93
N ALA A 59 10.85 5.07 19.63
CA ALA A 59 9.99 6.23 19.88
C ALA A 59 9.86 6.62 21.38
N ARG A 60 10.37 5.80 22.31
CA ARG A 60 10.35 6.05 23.77
C ARG A 60 11.76 6.22 24.35
N THR A 61 12.77 6.30 23.50
CA THR A 61 14.17 6.57 23.89
C THR A 61 14.55 7.99 23.55
N GLN A 62 15.54 8.55 24.24
CA GLN A 62 15.91 9.96 24.06
C GLN A 62 16.67 10.21 22.75
N SER A 63 17.54 9.29 22.33
CA SER A 63 18.51 9.52 21.26
C SER A 63 17.93 9.89 19.89
N PRO A 64 16.76 9.38 19.45
CA PRO A 64 16.16 9.78 18.17
C PRO A 64 15.70 11.24 18.12
N TYR A 65 15.45 11.85 19.29
CA TYR A 65 14.91 13.21 19.42
C TYR A 65 15.99 14.28 19.63
N GLU A 66 17.27 13.90 19.69
CA GLU A 66 18.37 14.87 19.79
C GLU A 66 18.50 15.69 18.50
N LYS A 67 18.78 16.99 18.60
CA LYS A 67 18.97 17.90 17.44
C LYS A 67 20.13 17.43 16.57
N GLU A 68 21.25 17.11 17.22
CA GLU A 68 22.42 16.51 16.59
C GLU A 68 22.28 14.98 16.53
N PRO A 69 22.54 14.34 15.38
CA PRO A 69 22.49 12.89 15.27
C PRO A 69 23.44 12.20 16.25
N THR A 70 22.94 11.19 16.97
CA THR A 70 23.77 10.34 17.83
C THR A 70 24.39 9.18 17.05
N GLY A 71 25.43 8.54 17.61
CA GLY A 71 25.99 7.31 17.05
C GLY A 71 25.12 6.05 17.25
N VAL A 72 23.94 6.17 17.87
CA VAL A 72 23.09 5.03 18.21
C VAL A 72 22.08 4.75 17.10
N LEU A 73 22.09 3.51 16.62
CA LEU A 73 21.14 2.99 15.64
C LEU A 73 20.32 1.84 16.23
N PHE A 74 19.22 1.48 15.57
CA PHE A 74 18.29 0.47 16.04
C PHE A 74 18.14 -0.66 15.01
N MET A 75 18.07 -1.90 15.49
CA MET A 75 17.89 -3.09 14.68
C MET A 75 16.68 -3.88 15.15
N ASP A 76 15.75 -4.12 14.23
CA ASP A 76 14.48 -4.78 14.52
C ASP A 76 14.50 -6.26 14.16
N THR A 77 14.46 -7.13 15.17
CA THR A 77 14.33 -8.58 14.95
C THR A 77 12.95 -8.96 14.40
N MET A 78 11.90 -8.18 14.67
CA MET A 78 10.57 -8.43 14.09
C MET A 78 10.58 -8.20 12.58
N ALA A 79 11.27 -7.15 12.11
CA ALA A 79 11.44 -6.88 10.69
C ALA A 79 12.23 -7.99 9.97
N MET A 80 13.29 -8.50 10.61
CA MET A 80 14.03 -9.66 10.12
C MET A 80 13.11 -10.88 9.99
N VAL A 81 12.32 -11.21 11.02
CA VAL A 81 11.33 -12.29 10.97
C VAL A 81 10.32 -12.09 9.86
N ALA A 82 9.74 -10.91 9.72
CA ALA A 82 8.73 -10.63 8.69
C ALA A 82 9.28 -10.82 7.27
N SER A 83 10.54 -10.47 7.02
CA SER A 83 11.22 -10.71 5.74
C SER A 83 11.50 -12.20 5.47
N MET A 84 11.73 -13.00 6.51
CA MET A 84 12.17 -14.39 6.38
C MET A 84 11.04 -15.41 6.48
N PHE A 85 10.13 -15.23 7.43
CA PHE A 85 9.06 -16.17 7.82
C PHE A 85 7.67 -15.54 7.81
N GLY A 86 7.58 -14.22 7.55
CA GLY A 86 6.33 -13.49 7.56
C GLY A 86 5.37 -13.95 6.48
N MET A 87 4.08 -13.83 6.77
CA MET A 87 2.97 -14.22 5.90
C MET A 87 2.36 -12.99 5.21
N ALA A 88 1.75 -13.18 4.05
CA ALA A 88 0.90 -12.15 3.44
C ALA A 88 -0.47 -12.10 4.16
N ASP A 89 -1.22 -11.00 4.07
CA ASP A 89 -2.44 -10.79 4.87
C ASP A 89 -3.47 -11.93 4.73
N HIS A 90 -3.73 -12.38 3.50
CA HIS A 90 -4.64 -13.50 3.25
C HIS A 90 -4.11 -14.84 3.80
N GLN A 91 -2.79 -15.00 3.89
CA GLN A 91 -2.15 -16.15 4.53
C GLN A 91 -2.23 -16.04 6.05
N GLU A 92 -2.08 -14.84 6.63
CA GLU A 92 -2.26 -14.60 8.06
C GLU A 92 -3.70 -14.96 8.49
N THR A 93 -4.71 -14.53 7.73
CA THR A 93 -6.12 -14.92 7.98
C THR A 93 -6.29 -16.43 7.93
N MET A 94 -5.78 -17.09 6.87
CA MET A 94 -5.84 -18.54 6.73
C MET A 94 -5.12 -19.27 7.88
N TYR A 95 -3.97 -18.77 8.33
CA TYR A 95 -3.22 -19.32 9.45
C TYR A 95 -4.02 -19.21 10.75
N LYS A 96 -4.61 -18.05 11.03
CA LYS A 96 -5.43 -17.80 12.23
C LYS A 96 -6.68 -18.69 12.26
N THR A 97 -7.45 -18.73 11.18
CA THR A 97 -8.66 -19.56 11.08
C THR A 97 -8.33 -21.04 11.34
N ARG A 98 -7.26 -21.55 10.73
CA ARG A 98 -6.85 -22.95 10.90
C ARG A 98 -6.12 -23.23 12.21
N ARG A 99 -5.64 -22.20 12.93
CA ARG A 99 -5.07 -22.35 14.29
C ARG A 99 -6.20 -22.46 15.31
N ALA A 100 -7.25 -21.63 15.16
CA ALA A 100 -8.45 -21.72 15.99
C ALA A 100 -9.15 -23.09 15.87
N GLN A 101 -9.09 -23.73 14.69
CA GLN A 101 -9.62 -25.07 14.47
C GLN A 101 -8.80 -26.19 15.13
N THR A 102 -7.46 -26.07 15.23
CA THR A 102 -6.59 -27.14 15.75
C THR A 102 -6.30 -27.02 17.25
N ASP A 103 -6.20 -25.79 17.76
CA ASP A 103 -5.72 -25.53 19.12
C ASP A 103 -6.87 -25.24 20.11
N GLY A 104 -8.12 -25.26 19.64
CA GLY A 104 -9.29 -24.77 20.38
C GLY A 104 -9.39 -23.24 20.36
N MET A 105 -10.58 -22.71 20.68
CA MET A 105 -10.86 -21.27 20.72
C MET A 105 -10.06 -20.62 21.87
N ASP A 106 -9.16 -19.70 21.55
CA ASP A 106 -8.50 -18.84 22.53
C ASP A 106 -9.41 -17.62 22.77
N ASP A 107 -10.08 -17.56 23.92
CA ASP A 107 -11.12 -16.56 24.28
C ASP A 107 -10.60 -15.10 24.37
N SER A 108 -9.35 -14.85 24.02
CA SER A 108 -8.66 -13.57 24.25
C SER A 108 -8.61 -12.61 23.04
N ASP A 109 -8.96 -13.06 21.83
CA ASP A 109 -8.97 -12.21 20.62
C ASP A 109 -10.40 -11.97 20.09
N PRO A 110 -11.00 -10.78 20.32
CA PRO A 110 -12.36 -10.46 19.88
C PRO A 110 -12.54 -10.48 18.36
N ALA A 111 -11.46 -10.42 17.56
CA ALA A 111 -11.53 -10.56 16.10
C ALA A 111 -11.86 -12.00 15.63
N LEU A 112 -11.72 -13.00 16.50
CA LEU A 112 -12.04 -14.41 16.20
C LEU A 112 -13.54 -14.72 16.32
N SER A 113 -14.33 -13.86 16.97
CA SER A 113 -15.76 -14.09 17.22
C SER A 113 -16.66 -13.88 15.99
N GLN A 114 -16.15 -13.27 14.91
CA GLN A 114 -16.92 -13.00 13.68
C GLN A 114 -16.77 -14.08 12.60
N VAL A 115 -15.89 -15.05 12.79
CA VAL A 115 -15.74 -16.17 11.87
C VAL A 115 -16.61 -17.30 12.40
N GLY A 116 -17.86 -17.37 11.90
CA GLY A 116 -18.76 -18.47 12.25
C GLY A 116 -18.08 -19.83 12.00
N PRO A 117 -18.42 -20.87 12.78
CA PRO A 117 -17.92 -22.21 12.51
C PRO A 117 -18.36 -22.60 11.10
N ILE A 118 -17.41 -22.76 10.19
CA ILE A 118 -17.68 -23.44 8.93
C ILE A 118 -17.85 -24.90 9.33
N GLU A 119 -19.07 -25.42 9.16
CA GLU A 119 -19.43 -26.79 9.50
C GLU A 119 -18.40 -27.79 8.97
N GLY A 120 -18.12 -28.76 9.83
CA GLY A 120 -17.00 -29.68 9.70
C GLY A 120 -16.95 -30.41 8.37
N ASN A 121 -15.73 -30.54 7.86
CA ASN A 121 -15.35 -31.75 7.15
C ASN A 121 -14.03 -32.23 7.73
N SER A 122 -14.07 -33.47 8.17
CA SER A 122 -13.01 -34.31 8.73
C SER A 122 -11.69 -34.24 7.96
N GLU A 123 -10.61 -34.62 8.65
CA GLU A 123 -9.18 -34.55 8.34
C GLU A 123 -8.66 -35.11 6.99
N ASP A 124 -9.49 -35.37 5.98
CA ASP A 124 -9.08 -35.98 4.71
C ASP A 124 -9.67 -35.28 3.46
N GLN A 125 -9.59 -33.95 3.37
CA GLN A 125 -9.77 -33.28 2.07
C GLN A 125 -8.50 -33.40 1.23
N LYS A 126 -8.58 -34.10 0.09
CA LYS A 126 -7.62 -34.05 -1.03
C LYS A 126 -7.30 -32.57 -1.35
N GLY A 127 -6.11 -32.08 -0.97
CA GLY A 127 -5.66 -30.71 -1.24
C GLY A 127 -4.92 -29.98 -0.11
N ASP A 128 -4.86 -30.57 1.10
CA ASP A 128 -4.26 -29.94 2.27
C ASP A 128 -2.77 -30.30 2.52
N GLY A 129 -2.17 -31.12 1.66
CA GLY A 129 -0.81 -31.65 1.84
C GLY A 129 0.27 -30.56 1.96
N TRP A 130 0.26 -29.59 1.04
CA TRP A 130 1.22 -28.47 1.08
C TRP A 130 0.98 -27.55 2.28
N ILE A 131 -0.26 -27.45 2.79
CA ILE A 131 -0.60 -26.53 3.90
C ILE A 131 0.03 -27.00 5.21
N ARG A 132 0.09 -28.32 5.44
CA ARG A 132 0.77 -28.89 6.61
C ARG A 132 2.26 -28.55 6.61
N GLU A 133 2.94 -28.71 5.49
CA GLU A 133 4.35 -28.34 5.37
C GLU A 133 4.56 -26.83 5.40
N TRP A 134 3.63 -26.05 4.83
CA TRP A 134 3.64 -24.60 4.89
C TRP A 134 3.58 -24.06 6.32
N LYS A 135 2.68 -24.59 7.17
CA LYS A 135 2.55 -24.19 8.59
C LYS A 135 3.87 -24.33 9.37
N LYS A 136 4.72 -25.32 9.03
CA LYS A 136 6.02 -25.55 9.66
C LYS A 136 7.09 -24.54 9.25
N ARG A 137 6.88 -23.80 8.17
CA ARG A 137 7.86 -22.87 7.58
C ARG A 137 7.59 -21.40 7.92
N VAL A 138 6.43 -21.08 8.48
CA VAL A 138 5.97 -19.71 8.72
C VAL A 138 5.77 -19.44 10.21
N SER A 139 5.87 -18.18 10.60
CA SER A 139 5.61 -17.75 11.98
C SER A 139 4.86 -16.41 11.97
N PRO A 140 3.87 -16.24 12.87
CA PRO A 140 3.43 -14.90 13.26
C PRO A 140 4.61 -14.05 13.75
N LYS A 141 4.48 -12.73 13.65
CA LYS A 141 5.57 -11.78 13.90
C LYS A 141 5.85 -11.53 15.38
N GLY A 142 4.91 -11.86 16.27
CA GLY A 142 5.00 -11.55 17.70
C GLY A 142 6.07 -12.34 18.44
N LEU A 143 6.68 -11.72 19.46
CA LEU A 143 7.84 -12.24 20.19
C LEU A 143 7.67 -13.70 20.65
N ALA A 144 6.54 -13.99 21.31
CA ALA A 144 6.26 -15.32 21.84
C ALA A 144 6.09 -16.39 20.75
N ASP A 145 5.42 -16.04 19.65
CA ASP A 145 5.21 -16.96 18.53
C ASP A 145 6.55 -17.24 17.82
N VAL A 146 7.39 -16.22 17.62
CA VAL A 146 8.74 -16.37 17.06
C VAL A 146 9.66 -17.17 17.96
N HIS A 147 9.64 -16.90 19.28
CA HIS A 147 10.44 -17.64 20.24
C HIS A 147 10.07 -19.12 20.24
N LYS A 148 8.76 -19.44 20.26
CA LYS A 148 8.24 -20.80 20.13
C LYS A 148 8.66 -21.46 18.82
N TYR A 149 8.61 -20.72 17.71
CA TYR A 149 9.01 -21.23 16.39
C TYR A 149 10.51 -21.56 16.32
N LEU A 150 11.37 -20.69 16.83
CA LEU A 150 12.82 -20.88 16.81
C LEU A 150 13.33 -21.81 17.91
N TYR A 151 12.62 -21.92 19.03
CA TYR A 151 12.98 -22.72 20.20
C TYR A 151 11.80 -23.57 20.70
N PRO A 152 11.32 -24.55 19.90
CA PRO A 152 10.13 -25.34 20.25
C PRO A 152 10.29 -26.15 21.55
N ASN A 153 11.52 -26.47 21.93
CA ASN A 153 11.84 -27.25 23.13
C ASN A 153 11.98 -26.38 24.40
N LYS A 154 11.88 -25.05 24.29
CA LYS A 154 11.93 -24.14 25.46
C LYS A 154 10.52 -23.84 25.97
N LYS A 155 10.43 -23.48 27.26
CA LYS A 155 9.18 -23.03 27.87
C LYS A 155 8.62 -21.83 27.08
N PRO A 156 7.34 -21.84 26.67
CA PRO A 156 6.71 -20.71 26.00
C PRO A 156 6.76 -19.44 26.85
N LEU A 157 6.85 -18.28 26.18
CA LEU A 157 6.70 -16.99 26.84
C LEU A 157 5.26 -16.79 27.33
N ASP A 158 5.14 -16.25 28.53
CA ASP A 158 3.86 -15.96 29.17
C ASP A 158 3.27 -14.67 28.59
N LYS A 159 2.08 -14.73 27.99
CA LYS A 159 1.39 -13.56 27.42
C LYS A 159 0.50 -12.83 28.43
N GLN A 160 0.29 -13.39 29.62
CA GLN A 160 -0.72 -12.90 30.58
C GLN A 160 -0.46 -11.46 31.05
N TYR A 161 0.81 -11.09 31.22
CA TYR A 161 1.19 -9.81 31.83
C TYR A 161 1.32 -8.65 30.83
N GLN A 162 1.28 -8.89 29.51
CA GLN A 162 1.41 -7.84 28.50
C GLN A 162 0.30 -6.79 28.60
N ASN A 163 -0.96 -7.25 28.71
CA ASN A 163 -2.13 -6.37 28.80
C ASN A 163 -2.17 -5.57 30.10
N PHE A 164 -1.40 -5.98 31.12
CA PHE A 164 -1.34 -5.30 32.40
C PHE A 164 -0.77 -3.88 32.25
N PHE A 165 0.28 -3.71 31.43
CA PHE A 165 0.87 -2.40 31.18
C PHE A 165 -0.01 -1.45 30.35
N VAL A 166 -1.03 -1.99 29.67
CA VAL A 166 -1.92 -1.22 28.79
C VAL A 166 -3.23 -0.87 29.49
N LYS A 167 -3.80 -1.81 30.26
CA LYS A 167 -5.15 -1.68 30.83
C LYS A 167 -5.17 -1.32 32.31
N CYS A 168 -4.11 -1.61 33.06
CA CYS A 168 -4.11 -1.42 34.51
C CYS A 168 -3.58 -0.03 34.91
N SER A 169 -3.95 0.41 36.11
CA SER A 169 -3.55 1.71 36.64
C SER A 169 -2.11 1.67 37.19
N LEU A 170 -1.48 2.84 37.34
CA LEU A 170 -0.13 2.94 37.94
C LEU A 170 -0.03 2.26 39.33
N PRO A 171 -1.01 2.41 40.25
CA PRO A 171 -1.04 1.66 41.51
C PRO A 171 -0.96 0.14 41.31
N ASP A 172 -1.75 -0.43 40.40
CA ASP A 172 -1.74 -1.87 40.13
C ASP A 172 -0.37 -2.35 39.63
N VAL A 173 0.31 -1.53 38.81
CA VAL A 173 1.67 -1.79 38.31
C VAL A 173 2.69 -1.78 39.44
N ARG A 174 2.55 -0.91 40.44
CA ARG A 174 3.42 -0.88 41.63
C ARG A 174 3.25 -2.14 42.48
N GLU A 175 2.02 -2.57 42.71
CA GLU A 175 1.73 -3.76 43.52
C GLU A 175 2.37 -5.02 42.92
N LYS A 176 2.28 -5.19 41.60
CA LYS A 176 2.83 -6.35 40.88
C LYS A 176 4.22 -6.11 40.29
N PHE A 177 4.91 -5.05 40.71
CA PHE A 177 6.13 -4.56 40.06
C PHE A 177 7.19 -5.64 39.83
N GLN A 178 7.50 -6.45 40.85
CA GLN A 178 8.55 -7.48 40.74
C GLN A 178 8.20 -8.57 39.71
N ILE A 179 6.93 -8.96 39.63
CA ILE A 179 6.44 -9.95 38.67
C ILE A 179 6.54 -9.36 37.25
N LEU A 180 6.10 -8.12 37.08
CA LEU A 180 6.14 -7.40 35.82
C LEU A 180 7.57 -7.16 35.31
N MET A 181 8.49 -6.78 36.19
CA MET A 181 9.90 -6.61 35.83
C MET A 181 10.58 -7.92 35.46
N LYS A 182 10.24 -9.02 36.15
CA LYS A 182 10.71 -10.36 35.78
C LYS A 182 10.18 -10.77 34.41
N TYR A 183 8.93 -10.46 34.10
CA TYR A 183 8.34 -10.66 32.79
C TYR A 183 9.10 -9.87 31.71
N CYS A 184 9.34 -8.56 31.90
CA CYS A 184 10.14 -7.76 30.97
C CYS A 184 11.56 -8.32 30.76
N ALA A 185 12.22 -8.78 31.83
CA ALA A 185 13.55 -9.38 31.72
C ALA A 185 13.55 -10.68 30.89
N HIS A 186 12.50 -11.49 30.99
CA HIS A 186 12.35 -12.68 30.15
C HIS A 186 12.12 -12.33 28.67
N ASP A 187 11.36 -11.28 28.37
CA ASP A 187 11.14 -10.81 26.99
C ASP A 187 12.44 -10.29 26.35
N VAL A 188 13.27 -9.56 27.12
CA VAL A 188 14.61 -9.14 26.68
C VAL A 188 15.52 -10.34 26.43
N LEU A 189 15.51 -11.32 27.35
CA LEU A 189 16.28 -12.56 27.18
C LEU A 189 15.83 -13.34 25.94
N ALA A 190 14.53 -13.44 25.70
CA ALA A 190 13.99 -14.11 24.52
C ALA A 190 14.37 -13.37 23.23
N THR A 191 14.35 -12.04 23.23
CA THR A 191 14.80 -11.22 22.10
C THR A 191 16.28 -11.48 21.78
N ALA A 192 17.14 -11.54 22.81
CA ALA A 192 18.56 -11.87 22.64
C ALA A 192 18.76 -13.28 22.06
N GLN A 193 17.98 -14.27 22.53
CA GLN A 193 17.99 -15.64 22.00
C GLN A 193 17.53 -15.68 20.54
N ILE A 194 16.41 -15.01 20.22
CA ILE A 194 15.91 -14.89 18.85
C ILE A 194 16.98 -14.28 17.96
N TYR A 195 17.57 -13.15 18.35
CA TYR A 195 18.63 -12.50 17.59
C TYR A 195 19.81 -13.43 17.32
N ALA A 196 20.29 -14.15 18.34
CA ALA A 196 21.43 -15.07 18.22
C ALA A 196 21.19 -16.17 17.17
N LYS A 197 19.96 -16.69 17.05
CA LYS A 197 19.60 -17.69 16.04
C LYS A 197 19.21 -17.07 14.69
N LEU A 198 18.59 -15.89 14.71
CA LEU A 198 18.06 -15.23 13.52
C LEU A 198 19.16 -14.58 12.68
N MET A 199 20.19 -13.99 13.31
CA MET A 199 21.22 -13.25 12.59
C MET A 199 22.02 -14.11 11.59
N PRO A 200 22.47 -15.33 11.91
CA PRO A 200 23.10 -16.22 10.94
C PRO A 200 22.15 -16.59 9.79
N MET A 201 20.91 -16.98 10.11
CA MET A 201 19.90 -17.35 9.11
C MET A 201 19.54 -16.17 8.19
N PHE A 202 19.52 -14.94 8.72
CA PHE A 202 19.29 -13.73 7.95
C PHE A 202 20.42 -13.48 6.95
N ARG A 203 21.69 -13.68 7.35
CA ARG A 203 22.84 -13.56 6.43
C ARG A 203 22.87 -14.64 5.36
N GLU A 204 22.33 -15.81 5.63
CA GLU A 204 22.18 -16.84 4.59
C GLU A 204 21.08 -16.45 3.58
N LYS A 205 19.93 -16.02 4.09
CA LYS A 205 18.75 -15.74 3.28
C LYS A 205 18.80 -14.40 2.54
N ILE A 206 19.45 -13.40 3.15
CA ILE A 206 19.63 -12.03 2.64
C ILE A 206 21.13 -11.71 2.76
N PRO A 207 21.94 -12.23 1.82
CA PRO A 207 23.39 -12.26 1.96
C PRO A 207 24.07 -10.90 1.80
N HIS A 208 23.46 -9.99 1.05
CA HIS A 208 24.11 -8.72 0.78
C HIS A 208 24.04 -7.76 1.99
N PRO A 209 25.17 -7.23 2.49
CA PRO A 209 25.21 -6.40 3.70
C PRO A 209 24.42 -5.08 3.57
N ILE A 210 24.28 -4.56 2.34
CA ILE A 210 23.47 -3.36 2.06
C ILE A 210 22.01 -3.54 2.50
N SER A 211 21.43 -4.73 2.39
CA SER A 211 20.06 -4.95 2.85
C SER A 211 19.92 -4.73 4.35
N LEU A 212 20.87 -5.23 5.15
CA LEU A 212 20.88 -5.01 6.60
C LEU A 212 21.11 -3.53 6.93
N ALA A 213 22.09 -2.89 6.29
CA ALA A 213 22.39 -1.47 6.51
C ALA A 213 21.22 -0.57 6.12
N GLY A 214 20.57 -0.84 4.98
CA GLY A 214 19.39 -0.13 4.51
C GLY A 214 18.21 -0.25 5.48
N MET A 215 17.96 -1.46 6.03
CA MET A 215 16.94 -1.64 7.06
C MET A 215 17.23 -0.82 8.33
N VAL A 216 18.48 -0.79 8.78
CA VAL A 216 18.88 0.00 9.96
C VAL A 216 18.72 1.50 9.70
N TYR A 217 19.17 2.00 8.55
CA TYR A 217 19.07 3.43 8.22
C TYR A 217 17.63 3.88 7.98
N MET A 218 16.79 3.03 7.37
CA MET A 218 15.37 3.33 7.18
C MET A 218 14.61 3.43 8.51
N GLY A 219 15.00 2.67 9.52
CA GLY A 219 14.44 2.78 10.88
C GLY A 219 14.84 4.05 11.62
N ASP A 220 15.84 4.80 11.13
CA ASP A 220 16.39 5.99 11.79
C ASP A 220 15.75 7.32 11.35
N ALA A 221 14.47 7.29 10.97
CA ALA A 221 13.71 8.46 10.54
C ALA A 221 13.59 9.56 11.63
N TYR A 222 13.63 10.82 11.20
CA TYR A 222 13.53 12.02 12.03
C TYR A 222 12.60 13.05 11.37
N LEU A 223 11.46 13.35 11.97
CA LEU A 223 10.45 14.25 11.41
C LEU A 223 10.44 15.57 12.18
N PRO A 224 11.00 16.67 11.66
CA PRO A 224 10.90 17.97 12.31
C PRO A 224 9.47 18.51 12.23
N ILE A 225 8.96 19.01 13.35
CA ILE A 225 7.63 19.61 13.46
C ILE A 225 7.71 20.96 14.18
N ASN A 226 6.64 21.74 14.10
CA ASN A 226 6.49 22.99 14.83
C ASN A 226 5.07 23.10 15.42
N GLN A 227 4.74 24.25 16.01
CA GLN A 227 3.44 24.56 16.61
C GLN A 227 2.24 24.17 15.73
N HIS A 228 2.38 24.22 14.41
CA HIS A 228 1.32 23.89 13.46
C HIS A 228 0.86 22.44 13.59
N TRP A 229 1.71 21.51 14.04
CA TRP A 229 1.30 20.13 14.32
C TRP A 229 0.15 20.05 15.34
N ARG A 230 0.25 20.81 16.44
CA ARG A 230 -0.78 20.82 17.50
C ARG A 230 -2.04 21.54 17.03
N GLN A 231 -1.86 22.71 16.40
CA GLN A 231 -2.97 23.51 15.87
C GLN A 231 -3.74 22.74 14.79
N PHE A 232 -3.04 21.97 13.95
CA PHE A 232 -3.66 21.12 12.93
C PHE A 232 -4.58 20.09 13.56
N TYR A 233 -4.12 19.38 14.59
CA TYR A 233 -4.94 18.40 15.30
C TYR A 233 -6.17 19.06 15.92
N GLN A 234 -5.99 20.15 16.67
CA GLN A 234 -7.08 20.85 17.35
C GLN A 234 -8.12 21.43 16.37
N LYS A 235 -7.67 22.03 15.26
CA LYS A 235 -8.54 22.57 14.21
C LYS A 235 -9.38 21.47 13.57
N ASN A 236 -8.76 20.37 13.17
CA ASN A 236 -9.46 19.24 12.56
C ASN A 236 -10.41 18.55 13.54
N GLU A 237 -10.03 18.35 14.80
CA GLU A 237 -10.95 17.82 15.83
C GLU A 237 -12.18 18.71 16.02
N LYS A 238 -11.98 20.04 16.08
CA LYS A 238 -13.08 21.00 16.20
C LYS A 238 -14.01 20.95 14.99
N GLU A 239 -13.48 21.05 13.77
CA GLU A 239 -14.27 20.97 12.54
C GLU A 239 -15.00 19.62 12.40
N CYS A 240 -14.35 18.52 12.81
CA CYS A 240 -14.96 17.19 12.82
C CYS A 240 -16.14 17.13 13.79
N HIS A 241 -15.96 17.67 15.01
CA HIS A 241 -17.01 17.74 16.00
C HIS A 241 -18.21 18.59 15.53
N GLU A 242 -17.95 19.72 14.88
CA GLU A 242 -18.98 20.59 14.31
C GLU A 242 -19.77 19.88 13.20
N LEU A 243 -19.10 19.27 12.23
CA LEU A 243 -19.73 18.50 11.14
C LEU A 243 -20.58 17.34 11.67
N LYS A 244 -20.08 16.59 12.66
CA LYS A 244 -20.84 15.50 13.28
C LYS A 244 -22.04 16.01 14.07
N THR A 245 -21.91 17.15 14.73
CA THR A 245 -23.02 17.79 15.48
C THR A 245 -24.13 18.23 14.54
N GLU A 246 -23.78 18.83 13.39
CA GLU A 246 -24.74 19.19 12.34
C GLU A 246 -25.44 17.94 11.79
N ALA A 247 -24.68 16.91 11.42
CA ALA A 247 -25.24 15.65 10.92
C ALA A 247 -26.17 14.96 11.94
N MET A 248 -25.82 15.02 13.22
CA MET A 248 -26.64 14.48 14.30
C MET A 248 -27.99 15.20 14.33
N ARG A 249 -27.96 16.54 14.31
CA ARG A 249 -29.18 17.35 14.29
C ARG A 249 -30.05 17.00 13.10
N SER A 250 -29.46 16.96 11.89
CA SER A 250 -30.16 16.60 10.66
C SER A 250 -30.79 15.21 10.70
N LEU A 251 -30.08 14.20 11.21
CA LEU A 251 -30.60 12.83 11.31
C LEU A 251 -31.76 12.74 12.31
N ILE A 252 -31.61 13.31 13.50
CA ILE A 252 -32.63 13.25 14.54
C ILE A 252 -33.88 14.04 14.15
N THR A 253 -33.71 15.23 13.56
CA THR A 253 -34.83 16.02 13.02
C THR A 253 -35.57 15.23 11.93
N SER A 254 -34.85 14.62 10.99
CA SER A 254 -35.45 13.78 9.94
C SER A 254 -36.23 12.60 10.53
N ALA A 255 -35.67 11.96 11.56
CA ALA A 255 -36.32 10.84 12.24
C ALA A 255 -37.59 11.29 13.01
N LYS A 256 -37.56 12.43 13.69
CA LYS A 256 -38.73 13.03 14.35
C LYS A 256 -39.82 13.42 13.36
N ASN A 257 -39.46 13.98 12.20
CA ASN A 257 -40.40 14.25 11.11
C ASN A 257 -41.11 12.96 10.66
N MET A 258 -40.38 11.84 10.59
CA MET A 258 -40.98 10.55 10.24
C MET A 258 -41.90 9.99 11.31
N ILE A 259 -41.61 10.18 12.60
CA ILE A 259 -42.52 9.80 13.69
C ILE A 259 -43.84 10.58 13.59
N GLN A 260 -43.79 11.86 13.20
CA GLN A 260 -44.99 12.68 13.02
C GLN A 260 -45.80 12.26 11.78
N LEU A 261 -45.12 11.91 10.68
CA LEU A 261 -45.76 11.50 9.42
C LEU A 261 -46.31 10.06 9.46
N ILE A 262 -45.65 9.17 10.20
CA ILE A 262 -45.97 7.74 10.31
C ILE A 262 -46.01 7.38 11.80
N PRO A 263 -47.08 7.76 12.52
CA PRO A 263 -47.15 7.55 13.96
C PRO A 263 -47.50 6.12 14.35
N THR A 264 -48.17 5.34 13.48
CA THR A 264 -48.66 3.99 13.80
C THR A 264 -48.17 2.91 12.84
N LYS A 265 -48.26 1.64 13.28
CA LYS A 265 -47.97 0.47 12.44
C LYS A 265 -48.88 0.38 11.21
N GLU A 266 -50.14 0.84 11.30
CA GLU A 266 -51.07 0.86 10.17
C GLU A 266 -50.68 1.91 9.11
N ASP A 267 -50.14 3.06 9.53
CA ASP A 267 -49.58 4.05 8.61
C ASP A 267 -48.31 3.51 7.92
N ALA A 268 -47.49 2.76 8.67
CA ALA A 268 -46.26 2.15 8.17
C ALA A 268 -46.52 1.13 7.05
N LYS A 269 -47.61 0.33 7.15
CA LYS A 269 -48.03 -0.60 6.08
C LYS A 269 -48.32 0.12 4.75
N ARG A 270 -48.69 1.40 4.79
CA ARG A 270 -48.96 2.22 3.59
C ARG A 270 -47.70 2.93 3.05
N ASP A 271 -46.58 2.85 3.76
CA ASP A 271 -45.29 3.43 3.35
C ASP A 271 -44.42 2.42 2.61
N LEU A 272 -43.64 2.89 1.63
CA LEU A 272 -42.79 2.01 0.81
C LEU A 272 -41.55 1.50 1.54
N TRP A 273 -41.14 2.12 2.65
CA TRP A 273 -39.91 1.77 3.37
C TRP A 273 -40.14 1.36 4.84
N PHE A 274 -41.14 1.90 5.53
CA PHE A 274 -41.38 1.61 6.95
C PHE A 274 -42.16 0.31 7.23
N TRP A 275 -42.71 -0.35 6.22
CA TRP A 275 -43.58 -1.53 6.37
C TRP A 275 -42.96 -2.73 7.11
N ILE A 276 -41.63 -2.86 7.08
CA ILE A 276 -40.86 -3.91 7.77
C ILE A 276 -40.33 -3.45 9.15
N GLU A 277 -40.36 -2.14 9.43
CA GLU A 277 -39.74 -1.61 10.65
C GLU A 277 -40.60 -1.89 11.89
N ASP A 278 -39.94 -2.08 13.03
CA ASP A 278 -40.62 -2.36 14.30
C ASP A 278 -41.07 -1.07 14.99
N PHE A 279 -42.39 -0.94 15.15
CA PHE A 279 -43.05 0.17 15.84
C PHE A 279 -43.38 -0.12 17.31
N SER A 280 -43.04 -1.31 17.82
CA SER A 280 -43.30 -1.68 19.20
C SER A 280 -42.48 -0.82 20.17
N PRO A 281 -43.04 -0.41 21.32
CA PRO A 281 -42.26 0.24 22.37
C PRO A 281 -41.33 -0.80 23.01
N CYS A 282 -40.03 -0.49 23.10
CA CYS A 282 -39.02 -1.40 23.65
C CYS A 282 -39.16 -1.62 25.17
N THR A 283 -39.74 -0.67 25.91
CA THR A 283 -40.01 -0.77 27.35
C THR A 283 -41.33 -0.06 27.72
N LYS A 284 -41.91 -0.38 28.88
CA LYS A 284 -43.13 0.30 29.39
C LYS A 284 -42.94 1.80 29.66
N GLN A 285 -41.71 2.30 29.69
CA GLN A 285 -41.38 3.69 30.05
C GLN A 285 -41.06 4.58 28.84
N CYS A 286 -40.67 4.03 27.69
CA CYS A 286 -40.30 4.80 26.51
C CYS A 286 -41.31 4.57 25.37
N ALA A 287 -42.13 5.59 25.07
CA ALA A 287 -43.20 5.52 24.07
C ALA A 287 -42.71 5.59 22.61
N LEU A 288 -41.41 5.69 22.37
CA LEU A 288 -40.83 5.85 21.03
C LEU A 288 -40.70 4.50 20.30
N PRO A 289 -40.88 4.47 18.97
CA PRO A 289 -40.73 3.23 18.18
C PRO A 289 -39.35 2.58 18.27
N SER A 290 -39.29 1.25 18.26
CA SER A 290 -38.04 0.46 18.28
C SER A 290 -37.05 0.91 17.20
N TRP A 291 -37.50 1.14 15.96
CA TRP A 291 -36.64 1.61 14.87
C TRP A 291 -35.93 2.93 15.18
N TYR A 292 -36.60 3.89 15.84
CA TYR A 292 -36.03 5.19 16.21
C TYR A 292 -34.96 5.02 17.29
N GLN A 293 -35.19 4.11 18.22
CA GLN A 293 -34.25 3.83 19.30
C GLN A 293 -32.93 3.24 18.80
N THR A 294 -32.91 2.59 17.63
CA THR A 294 -31.68 2.07 17.00
C THR A 294 -30.68 3.16 16.57
N ILE A 295 -31.14 4.43 16.50
CA ILE A 295 -30.29 5.58 16.21
C ILE A 295 -29.34 5.87 17.39
N PHE A 296 -29.69 5.48 18.62
CA PHE A 296 -28.93 5.79 19.83
C PHE A 296 -28.09 4.60 20.27
N LYS A 297 -26.83 4.84 20.66
CA LYS A 297 -25.95 3.78 21.19
C LYS A 297 -26.32 3.35 22.60
N GLN A 298 -26.88 4.25 23.41
CA GLN A 298 -27.24 4.01 24.81
C GLN A 298 -28.71 4.34 25.07
N ALA A 299 -29.37 3.50 25.89
CA ALA A 299 -30.80 3.67 26.20
C ALA A 299 -31.11 5.00 26.90
N ALA A 300 -30.25 5.44 27.82
CA ALA A 300 -30.42 6.67 28.59
C ALA A 300 -30.45 7.96 27.73
N ARG A 301 -29.95 7.90 26.49
CA ARG A 301 -29.86 9.07 25.59
C ARG A 301 -31.09 9.26 24.70
N ARG A 302 -31.99 8.27 24.63
CA ARG A 302 -33.12 8.24 23.68
C ARG A 302 -34.14 9.37 23.88
N GLU A 303 -34.29 9.84 25.11
CA GLU A 303 -35.23 10.90 25.50
C GLU A 303 -34.53 12.24 25.79
N THR A 304 -33.20 12.30 25.61
CA THR A 304 -32.44 13.53 25.83
C THR A 304 -32.79 14.57 24.75
N PRO A 305 -33.05 15.85 25.11
CA PRO A 305 -33.25 16.93 24.15
C PRO A 305 -32.09 17.04 23.15
N ILE A 306 -32.38 17.41 21.92
CA ILE A 306 -31.42 17.38 20.80
C ILE A 306 -30.22 18.32 21.04
N GLU A 307 -30.43 19.37 21.82
CA GLU A 307 -29.43 20.36 22.23
C GLU A 307 -28.39 19.78 23.19
N ASN A 308 -28.77 18.77 23.97
CA ASN A 308 -27.94 18.13 24.99
C ASN A 308 -27.30 16.83 24.51
N LEU A 309 -27.60 16.39 23.29
CA LEU A 309 -27.01 15.20 22.69
C LEU A 309 -25.61 15.49 22.18
N LYS A 310 -24.74 14.49 22.24
CA LYS A 310 -23.41 14.53 21.64
C LYS A 310 -23.34 13.59 20.44
N PRO A 311 -22.50 13.87 19.44
CA PRO A 311 -22.29 12.96 18.31
C PRO A 311 -21.97 11.51 18.71
N ASP A 312 -21.26 11.31 19.81
CA ASP A 312 -20.88 9.98 20.29
C ASP A 312 -22.07 9.16 20.81
N ASP A 313 -23.19 9.80 21.14
CA ASP A 313 -24.42 9.13 21.56
C ASP A 313 -25.16 8.46 20.37
N ILE A 314 -24.78 8.78 19.13
CA ILE A 314 -25.56 8.48 17.91
C ILE A 314 -24.84 7.51 16.96
N THR A 315 -25.64 6.63 16.37
CA THR A 315 -25.25 5.69 15.31
C THR A 315 -25.62 6.26 13.95
N PHE A 316 -24.71 7.03 13.35
CA PHE A 316 -24.91 7.66 12.03
C PHE A 316 -25.21 6.69 10.89
N LYS A 317 -24.69 5.46 10.98
CA LYS A 317 -24.90 4.37 9.99
C LYS A 317 -25.98 3.39 10.44
N THR A 318 -27.13 3.91 10.83
CA THR A 318 -28.27 3.08 11.27
C THR A 318 -28.99 2.42 10.08
N LYS A 319 -29.59 1.24 10.32
CA LYS A 319 -30.52 0.60 9.37
C LYS A 319 -31.73 1.49 9.05
N ALA A 320 -32.19 2.26 10.06
CA ALA A 320 -33.30 3.17 9.95
C ALA A 320 -33.05 4.34 8.97
N SER A 321 -31.80 4.56 8.54
CA SER A 321 -31.49 5.62 7.58
C SER A 321 -32.22 5.43 6.25
N CYS A 322 -32.37 4.18 5.79
CA CYS A 322 -33.07 3.88 4.55
C CYS A 322 -34.54 4.31 4.55
N PRO A 323 -35.34 3.93 5.56
CA PRO A 323 -36.70 4.44 5.69
C PRO A 323 -36.75 5.94 6.02
N ILE A 324 -35.87 6.50 6.85
CA ILE A 324 -35.89 7.93 7.20
C ILE A 324 -35.78 8.84 5.96
N PHE A 325 -34.88 8.52 5.03
CA PHE A 325 -34.64 9.33 3.83
C PHE A 325 -35.34 8.79 2.56
N GLY A 326 -35.93 7.59 2.65
CA GLY A 326 -36.60 6.93 1.53
C GLY A 326 -35.66 6.72 0.34
N PHE A 327 -34.56 6.00 0.54
CA PHE A 327 -33.57 5.82 -0.53
C PHE A 327 -34.12 4.99 -1.70
N VAL A 328 -33.67 5.36 -2.90
CA VAL A 328 -33.90 4.58 -4.13
C VAL A 328 -32.57 4.24 -4.80
N TYR A 329 -32.54 3.12 -5.52
CA TYR A 329 -31.47 2.73 -6.42
C TYR A 329 -31.99 2.78 -7.87
N GLY A 330 -31.55 3.79 -8.63
CA GLY A 330 -32.15 4.17 -9.89
C GLY A 330 -33.63 4.54 -9.69
N PRO A 331 -34.57 3.82 -10.32
CA PRO A 331 -36.00 4.07 -10.14
C PRO A 331 -36.63 3.32 -8.95
N TYR A 332 -35.91 2.39 -8.32
CA TYR A 332 -36.48 1.39 -7.40
C TYR A 332 -36.27 1.73 -5.91
N PRO A 333 -37.29 1.57 -5.04
CA PRO A 333 -37.14 1.70 -3.59
C PRO A 333 -36.09 0.74 -3.03
N MET A 334 -35.25 1.24 -2.12
CA MET A 334 -34.25 0.46 -1.41
C MET A 334 -34.76 -0.06 -0.07
N LEU A 335 -34.23 -1.20 0.36
CA LEU A 335 -34.49 -1.80 1.66
C LEU A 335 -33.26 -2.56 2.16
N LYS A 336 -33.12 -2.72 3.48
CA LYS A 336 -32.16 -3.65 4.09
C LYS A 336 -32.91 -4.83 4.70
N ILE A 337 -32.51 -6.05 4.36
CA ILE A 337 -32.99 -7.30 4.98
C ILE A 337 -31.77 -7.96 5.64
N ASP A 338 -31.85 -8.34 6.92
CA ASP A 338 -30.65 -8.72 7.69
C ASP A 338 -29.86 -9.89 7.06
N LYS A 339 -30.55 -10.88 6.50
CA LYS A 339 -29.93 -12.02 5.78
C LYS A 339 -29.24 -11.65 4.47
N PHE A 340 -29.70 -10.61 3.78
CA PHE A 340 -29.28 -10.29 2.40
C PHE A 340 -28.61 -8.92 2.26
N GLY A 341 -28.56 -8.13 3.32
CA GLY A 341 -28.06 -6.76 3.31
C GLY A 341 -28.99 -5.80 2.54
N PHE A 342 -28.40 -4.71 2.05
CA PHE A 342 -29.11 -3.72 1.25
C PHE A 342 -29.42 -4.22 -0.16
N GLY A 343 -30.64 -3.96 -0.62
CA GLY A 343 -31.13 -4.24 -1.95
C GLY A 343 -32.24 -3.28 -2.37
N PHE A 344 -32.93 -3.62 -3.46
CA PHE A 344 -33.98 -2.80 -4.05
C PHE A 344 -35.14 -3.65 -4.59
N LEU A 345 -36.32 -3.04 -4.59
CA LEU A 345 -37.60 -3.67 -4.89
C LEU A 345 -38.03 -3.39 -6.34
N VAL A 346 -38.25 -4.46 -7.11
CA VAL A 346 -38.59 -4.40 -8.54
C VAL A 346 -39.96 -5.04 -8.77
N PRO A 347 -40.99 -4.26 -9.11
CA PRO A 347 -42.27 -4.79 -9.58
C PRO A 347 -42.11 -5.48 -10.94
N THR A 348 -42.75 -6.63 -11.14
CA THR A 348 -42.59 -7.43 -12.38
C THR A 348 -43.56 -7.04 -13.49
N THR A 349 -44.74 -6.54 -13.14
CA THR A 349 -45.83 -6.25 -14.10
C THR A 349 -45.87 -4.78 -14.49
N LYS A 350 -45.97 -4.49 -15.81
CA LYS A 350 -46.13 -3.13 -16.35
C LYS A 350 -47.57 -2.59 -16.23
N ALA A 351 -48.55 -3.48 -16.09
CA ALA A 351 -49.97 -3.17 -15.95
C ALA A 351 -50.33 -2.85 -14.49
N VAL A 352 -49.93 -1.67 -14.02
CA VAL A 352 -50.10 -1.24 -12.61
C VAL A 352 -51.54 -1.33 -12.09
N LYS A 353 -52.54 -1.19 -12.98
CA LYS A 353 -53.96 -1.26 -12.64
C LYS A 353 -54.44 -2.66 -12.26
N GLU A 354 -53.73 -3.70 -12.68
CA GLU A 354 -54.07 -5.11 -12.43
C GLU A 354 -53.48 -5.63 -11.11
N LEU A 355 -52.56 -4.88 -10.50
CA LEU A 355 -51.94 -5.23 -9.23
C LEU A 355 -52.92 -4.99 -8.06
N PRO A 356 -52.96 -5.89 -7.06
CA PRO A 356 -53.72 -5.67 -5.83
C PRO A 356 -53.20 -4.44 -5.08
N GLU A 357 -53.98 -3.91 -4.14
CA GLU A 357 -53.54 -2.75 -3.35
C GLU A 357 -52.37 -3.12 -2.42
N PHE A 358 -52.43 -4.32 -1.82
CA PHE A 358 -51.40 -4.91 -0.97
C PHE A 358 -51.10 -6.35 -1.38
N ILE A 359 -49.89 -6.82 -1.09
CA ILE A 359 -49.49 -8.23 -1.12
C ILE A 359 -48.86 -8.62 0.21
N GLN A 360 -48.98 -9.90 0.58
CA GLN A 360 -48.32 -10.46 1.74
C GLN A 360 -46.92 -10.96 1.38
N LEU A 361 -45.91 -10.49 2.11
CA LEU A 361 -44.50 -10.81 1.90
C LEU A 361 -43.97 -11.63 3.08
N GLU A 362 -43.46 -12.82 2.80
CA GLU A 362 -42.71 -13.62 3.76
C GLU A 362 -41.21 -13.28 3.65
N ILE A 363 -40.59 -12.90 4.77
CA ILE A 363 -39.17 -12.56 4.82
C ILE A 363 -38.42 -13.68 5.54
N PRO A 364 -37.48 -14.37 4.87
CA PRO A 364 -36.68 -15.39 5.52
C PRO A 364 -35.94 -14.77 6.71
N SER A 365 -36.07 -15.36 7.90
CA SER A 365 -35.42 -15.00 9.18
C SER A 365 -36.00 -13.83 10.02
N GLU A 366 -37.12 -13.21 9.66
CA GLU A 366 -37.77 -12.13 10.45
C GLU A 366 -39.19 -12.50 10.94
N GLY A 367 -39.33 -13.62 11.65
CA GLY A 367 -40.59 -14.08 12.26
C GLY A 367 -41.49 -14.92 11.34
N GLU A 368 -42.46 -15.62 11.91
CA GLU A 368 -43.40 -16.52 11.19
C GLU A 368 -44.59 -15.79 10.55
N GLU A 369 -44.80 -14.49 10.81
CA GLU A 369 -45.95 -13.74 10.27
C GLU A 369 -45.59 -12.95 8.99
N PRO A 370 -46.41 -13.02 7.93
CA PRO A 370 -46.19 -12.26 6.70
C PRO A 370 -46.49 -10.77 6.87
N PHE A 371 -45.78 -9.92 6.12
CA PHE A 371 -45.93 -8.46 6.13
C PHE A 371 -46.81 -7.97 4.98
N ASP A 372 -47.68 -6.98 5.23
CA ASP A 372 -48.44 -6.31 4.19
C ASP A 372 -47.58 -5.26 3.46
N PHE A 373 -47.46 -5.37 2.14
CA PHE A 373 -46.70 -4.44 1.30
C PHE A 373 -47.57 -3.76 0.23
N PRO A 374 -47.54 -2.42 0.08
CA PRO A 374 -48.41 -1.69 -0.85
C PRO A 374 -47.87 -1.74 -2.30
N ILE A 375 -48.06 -2.89 -2.98
CA ILE A 375 -47.47 -3.17 -4.30
C ILE A 375 -47.91 -2.18 -5.38
N ARG A 376 -49.18 -1.75 -5.39
CA ARG A 376 -49.70 -0.82 -6.40
C ARG A 376 -48.99 0.53 -6.30
N LYS A 377 -48.85 1.07 -5.08
CA LYS A 377 -48.12 2.30 -4.80
C LYS A 377 -46.65 2.19 -5.20
N CYS A 378 -46.02 1.04 -4.94
CA CYS A 378 -44.64 0.78 -5.37
C CYS A 378 -44.50 0.82 -6.90
N ALA A 379 -45.40 0.14 -7.62
CA ALA A 379 -45.39 0.11 -9.08
C ALA A 379 -45.66 1.50 -9.71
N GLU A 380 -46.57 2.30 -9.15
CA GLU A 380 -46.81 3.69 -9.57
C GLU A 380 -45.60 4.59 -9.34
N PHE A 381 -44.95 4.44 -8.17
CA PHE A 381 -43.74 5.18 -7.80
C PHE A 381 -42.58 4.85 -8.76
N VAL A 382 -42.32 3.56 -9.00
CA VAL A 382 -41.29 3.11 -9.95
C VAL A 382 -41.58 3.60 -11.36
N ARG A 383 -42.83 3.51 -11.83
CA ARG A 383 -43.25 4.00 -13.15
C ARG A 383 -43.02 5.50 -13.30
N THR A 384 -43.24 6.26 -12.23
CA THR A 384 -42.99 7.71 -12.22
C THR A 384 -41.50 8.02 -12.29
N ASN A 385 -40.68 7.31 -11.50
CA ASN A 385 -39.23 7.47 -11.52
C ASN A 385 -38.58 7.06 -12.86
N LEU A 386 -39.10 6.03 -13.52
CA LEU A 386 -38.62 5.60 -14.84
C LEU A 386 -38.79 6.66 -15.94
N LYS A 387 -39.60 7.69 -15.71
CA LYS A 387 -39.72 8.84 -16.64
C LYS A 387 -38.53 9.79 -16.55
N THR A 388 -37.85 9.82 -15.41
CA THR A 388 -36.78 10.79 -15.11
C THR A 388 -35.41 10.14 -14.89
N VAL A 389 -35.38 8.84 -14.59
CA VAL A 389 -34.15 8.08 -14.27
C VAL A 389 -34.10 6.80 -15.10
N ASN A 390 -32.93 6.51 -15.67
CA ASN A 390 -32.68 5.28 -16.42
C ASN A 390 -32.79 4.03 -15.55
N ASP A 391 -33.19 2.92 -16.15
CA ASP A 391 -33.21 1.62 -15.50
C ASP A 391 -31.78 1.13 -15.15
N VAL A 392 -31.68 0.26 -14.15
CA VAL A 392 -30.44 -0.30 -13.61
C VAL A 392 -30.31 -1.79 -13.94
N GLU A 393 -29.06 -2.24 -14.13
CA GLU A 393 -28.75 -3.66 -14.33
C GLU A 393 -29.04 -4.47 -13.06
N LYS A 394 -29.70 -5.63 -13.25
CA LYS A 394 -30.16 -6.52 -12.18
C LYS A 394 -29.36 -7.82 -12.24
N SER A 395 -29.17 -8.49 -11.11
CA SER A 395 -28.57 -9.83 -11.13
C SER A 395 -29.45 -10.83 -11.89
N ALA A 396 -28.84 -11.86 -12.46
CA ALA A 396 -29.57 -12.87 -13.26
C ALA A 396 -30.70 -13.56 -12.48
N LYS A 397 -30.55 -13.68 -11.15
CA LYS A 397 -31.58 -14.19 -10.24
C LYS A 397 -31.83 -13.17 -9.13
N PRO A 398 -33.09 -12.96 -8.71
CA PRO A 398 -33.39 -12.17 -7.51
C PRO A 398 -32.91 -12.91 -6.25
N ALA A 399 -32.72 -12.16 -5.16
CA ALA A 399 -32.45 -12.75 -3.85
C ALA A 399 -33.71 -13.29 -3.18
N ILE A 400 -34.86 -12.63 -3.39
CA ILE A 400 -36.18 -13.10 -3.00
C ILE A 400 -37.15 -12.82 -4.16
N ASP A 401 -37.99 -13.80 -4.48
CA ASP A 401 -39.02 -13.70 -5.52
C ASP A 401 -40.40 -13.89 -4.87
N TRP A 402 -41.19 -12.81 -4.81
CA TRP A 402 -42.56 -12.82 -4.30
C TRP A 402 -43.59 -12.76 -5.46
N GLY A 403 -43.20 -13.15 -6.67
CA GLY A 403 -44.07 -13.11 -7.85
C GLY A 403 -44.16 -11.72 -8.46
N ASP A 404 -45.15 -10.92 -8.02
CA ASP A 404 -45.39 -9.57 -8.54
C ASP A 404 -44.33 -8.54 -8.09
N LEU A 405 -43.53 -8.91 -7.08
CA LEU A 405 -42.43 -8.12 -6.55
C LEU A 405 -41.18 -8.98 -6.38
N LYS A 406 -40.02 -8.42 -6.75
CA LYS A 406 -38.72 -9.08 -6.61
C LYS A 406 -37.75 -8.21 -5.83
N PHE A 407 -36.99 -8.83 -4.94
CA PHE A 407 -35.89 -8.19 -4.23
C PHE A 407 -34.55 -8.57 -4.86
N TYR A 408 -33.79 -7.55 -5.28
CA TYR A 408 -32.45 -7.70 -5.82
C TYR A 408 -31.44 -7.09 -4.86
N ARG A 409 -30.33 -7.79 -4.60
CA ARG A 409 -29.24 -7.23 -3.77
C ARG A 409 -28.57 -6.07 -4.49
N LEU A 410 -28.08 -5.10 -3.72
CA LEU A 410 -27.20 -4.09 -4.29
C LEU A 410 -25.93 -4.75 -4.83
N PRO A 411 -25.37 -4.29 -5.97
CA PRO A 411 -24.13 -4.83 -6.51
C PRO A 411 -22.97 -4.67 -5.53
N HIS A 412 -22.48 -5.78 -4.98
CA HIS A 412 -21.31 -5.76 -4.10
C HIS A 412 -20.01 -5.80 -4.90
N SER A 413 -19.02 -5.09 -4.36
CA SER A 413 -17.78 -4.83 -5.07
C SER A 413 -16.88 -6.07 -5.22
N SER A 414 -17.07 -7.09 -4.37
CA SER A 414 -16.36 -8.38 -4.42
C SER A 414 -17.08 -9.46 -5.23
N GLY A 415 -18.30 -9.19 -5.71
CA GLY A 415 -19.11 -10.13 -6.49
C GLY A 415 -20.61 -9.90 -6.29
N LEU A 416 -21.43 -10.26 -7.29
CA LEU A 416 -22.88 -10.03 -7.28
C LEU A 416 -23.66 -10.89 -6.25
N GLN A 417 -23.00 -11.86 -5.61
CA GLN A 417 -23.59 -12.76 -4.60
C GLN A 417 -23.23 -12.37 -3.16
N GLU A 418 -22.42 -11.33 -2.97
CA GLU A 418 -22.03 -10.84 -1.65
C GLU A 418 -23.01 -9.79 -1.15
N ASN A 419 -23.18 -9.70 0.17
CA ASN A 419 -24.12 -8.76 0.78
C ASN A 419 -23.50 -7.38 0.97
N VAL A 420 -24.29 -6.33 0.72
CA VAL A 420 -23.90 -4.96 1.07
C VAL A 420 -24.44 -4.65 2.46
N GLY A 421 -23.56 -4.61 3.47
CA GLY A 421 -23.94 -4.29 4.85
C GLY A 421 -23.99 -2.79 5.18
N ASP A 422 -23.20 -1.98 4.47
CA ASP A 422 -23.08 -0.53 4.68
C ASP A 422 -23.15 0.22 3.34
N MET A 423 -24.27 0.92 3.10
CA MET A 423 -24.46 1.75 1.90
C MET A 423 -23.65 3.05 1.91
N TYR A 424 -23.05 3.44 3.04
CA TYR A 424 -22.12 4.56 3.18
C TYR A 424 -20.65 4.15 3.05
N SER A 425 -20.38 2.96 2.52
CA SER A 425 -19.01 2.54 2.23
C SER A 425 -18.44 3.28 1.02
N LYS A 426 -17.09 3.33 0.93
CA LYS A 426 -16.37 4.16 -0.05
C LYS A 426 -16.74 3.84 -1.51
N SER A 427 -17.13 2.60 -1.80
CA SER A 427 -17.56 2.17 -3.12
C SER A 427 -18.88 2.81 -3.58
N PHE A 428 -19.74 3.25 -2.65
CA PHE A 428 -21.06 3.80 -2.96
C PHE A 428 -21.08 5.34 -3.00
N TYR A 429 -20.05 6.03 -2.54
CA TYR A 429 -20.01 7.51 -2.53
C TYR A 429 -20.28 8.13 -3.90
N LYS A 430 -19.70 7.56 -4.96
CA LYS A 430 -19.91 8.03 -6.34
C LYS A 430 -21.31 7.73 -6.89
N LEU A 431 -22.06 6.86 -6.22
CA LEU A 431 -23.41 6.48 -6.60
C LEU A 431 -24.44 7.44 -6.00
N PHE A 432 -24.14 8.06 -4.85
CA PHE A 432 -25.01 9.08 -4.26
C PHE A 432 -25.18 10.29 -5.20
N GLY A 433 -26.41 10.77 -5.34
CA GLY A 433 -26.77 11.86 -6.26
C GLY A 433 -27.14 11.40 -7.67
N ASN A 434 -26.58 10.27 -8.13
CA ASN A 434 -26.87 9.70 -9.45
C ASN A 434 -27.79 8.47 -9.35
N LEU A 435 -27.27 7.38 -8.79
CA LEU A 435 -27.96 6.10 -8.69
C LEU A 435 -28.62 5.90 -7.33
N ILE A 436 -28.00 6.36 -6.24
CA ILE A 436 -28.61 6.35 -4.91
C ILE A 436 -29.05 7.77 -4.57
N ARG A 437 -30.34 7.98 -4.29
CA ARG A 437 -30.86 9.30 -3.92
C ARG A 437 -31.92 9.20 -2.83
N PRO A 438 -31.98 10.16 -1.88
CA PRO A 438 -33.10 10.28 -0.97
C PRO A 438 -34.34 10.78 -1.73
N THR A 439 -35.52 10.47 -1.22
CA THR A 439 -36.81 10.94 -1.76
C THR A 439 -37.58 11.81 -0.78
N ARG A 440 -37.18 11.79 0.50
CA ARG A 440 -37.73 12.60 1.59
C ARG A 440 -36.60 13.08 2.51
N ASN A 441 -36.85 14.13 3.28
CA ASN A 441 -35.86 14.78 4.15
C ASN A 441 -34.55 15.13 3.40
N VAL A 442 -34.67 15.50 2.11
CA VAL A 442 -33.54 15.71 1.19
C VAL A 442 -32.62 16.83 1.67
N GLU A 443 -33.21 17.89 2.22
CA GLU A 443 -32.49 19.04 2.79
C GLU A 443 -31.55 18.65 3.94
N TYR A 444 -31.95 17.70 4.79
CA TYR A 444 -31.15 17.23 5.92
C TYR A 444 -30.11 16.17 5.51
N PHE A 445 -30.39 15.41 4.45
CA PHE A 445 -29.49 14.33 4.01
C PHE A 445 -28.14 14.87 3.54
N GLY A 446 -28.10 16.07 2.93
CA GLY A 446 -26.87 16.69 2.45
C GLY A 446 -25.80 16.81 3.54
N SER A 447 -26.16 17.39 4.70
CA SER A 447 -25.25 17.55 5.83
C SER A 447 -24.80 16.21 6.42
N LEU A 448 -25.70 15.22 6.50
CA LEU A 448 -25.36 13.87 6.97
C LEU A 448 -24.35 13.18 6.04
N LEU A 449 -24.61 13.21 4.73
CA LEU A 449 -23.72 12.59 3.75
C LEU A 449 -22.36 13.28 3.75
N LYS A 450 -22.33 14.61 3.79
CA LYS A 450 -21.10 15.41 3.87
C LYS A 450 -20.28 15.04 5.10
N SER A 451 -20.89 15.02 6.29
CA SER A 451 -20.21 14.61 7.53
C SER A 451 -19.61 13.20 7.43
N ILE A 452 -20.40 12.21 6.98
CA ILE A 452 -19.91 10.82 6.84
C ILE A 452 -18.75 10.72 5.83
N GLN A 453 -18.76 11.53 4.77
CA GLN A 453 -17.70 11.51 3.75
C GLN A 453 -16.43 12.23 4.22
N ASP A 454 -16.57 13.38 4.88
CA ASP A 454 -15.48 14.28 5.22
C ASP A 454 -14.77 13.87 6.51
N THR A 455 -15.50 13.36 7.52
CA THR A 455 -14.90 12.97 8.82
C THR A 455 -14.27 11.59 8.80
N LYS A 456 -14.68 10.69 7.89
CA LYS A 456 -14.20 9.29 7.88
C LYS A 456 -12.69 9.15 7.76
N PHE A 457 -12.05 10.04 7.01
CA PHE A 457 -10.59 10.05 6.93
C PHE A 457 -10.02 10.41 8.30
N TRP A 458 -10.46 11.52 8.89
CA TRP A 458 -10.01 11.97 10.19
C TRP A 458 -10.27 10.97 11.31
N ASP A 459 -11.44 10.34 11.37
CA ASP A 459 -11.80 9.35 12.40
C ASP A 459 -10.77 8.21 12.51
N SER A 460 -10.18 7.80 11.38
CA SER A 460 -9.16 6.76 11.39
C SER A 460 -7.74 7.30 11.61
N TYR A 461 -7.49 8.57 11.29
CA TYR A 461 -6.16 9.18 11.33
C TYR A 461 -5.88 9.95 12.63
N SER A 462 -6.90 10.48 13.30
CA SER A 462 -6.77 11.22 14.57
C SER A 462 -6.19 10.34 15.66
N GLU A 463 -6.67 9.09 15.78
CA GLU A 463 -6.10 8.09 16.69
C GLU A 463 -4.62 7.82 16.37
N ARG A 464 -4.28 7.68 15.08
CA ARG A 464 -2.91 7.43 14.64
C ARG A 464 -1.98 8.62 14.89
N ILE A 465 -2.48 9.85 14.78
CA ILE A 465 -1.74 11.07 15.13
C ILE A 465 -1.48 11.11 16.64
N ASN A 466 -2.47 10.76 17.46
CA ASN A 466 -2.32 10.71 18.91
C ASN A 466 -1.39 9.59 19.40
N GLU A 467 -1.23 8.51 18.62
CA GLU A 467 -0.24 7.47 18.89
C GLU A 467 1.21 7.95 18.66
N GLU A 468 1.42 9.02 17.88
CA GLU A 468 2.76 9.57 17.63
C GLU A 468 3.29 10.32 18.85
N ILE A 469 4.52 9.99 19.23
CA ILE A 469 5.21 10.63 20.34
C ILE A 469 5.99 11.84 19.80
N SER A 470 5.53 13.04 20.15
CA SER A 470 6.21 14.30 19.83
C SER A 470 7.07 14.79 21.01
N ALA A 471 8.31 15.15 20.73
CA ALA A 471 9.21 15.82 21.68
C ALA A 471 9.38 17.29 21.28
N TRP A 472 9.46 18.19 22.26
CA TRP A 472 9.48 19.64 22.03
C TRP A 472 10.74 20.26 22.63
N TYR A 473 11.31 21.25 21.96
CA TYR A 473 12.57 21.85 22.37
C TYR A 473 12.32 23.08 23.26
N GLU A 474 12.59 22.99 24.56
CA GLU A 474 12.40 24.10 25.52
C GLU A 474 13.18 25.38 25.19
N ASP A 475 14.31 25.24 24.49
CA ASP A 475 15.10 26.37 24.01
C ASP A 475 14.51 27.03 22.74
N SER A 476 13.39 26.53 22.23
CA SER A 476 12.68 27.18 21.12
C SER A 476 11.84 28.37 21.59
N PRO A 477 11.64 29.40 20.75
CA PRO A 477 10.80 30.53 21.09
C PRO A 477 9.40 30.06 21.54
N PRO A 478 8.86 30.56 22.66
CA PRO A 478 7.53 30.18 23.09
C PRO A 478 6.46 30.74 22.16
N ILE A 479 5.36 30.01 22.02
CA ILE A 479 4.13 30.46 21.36
C ILE A 479 3.29 31.31 22.34
N GLU A 480 2.19 31.90 21.89
CA GLU A 480 1.33 32.78 22.72
C GLU A 480 0.90 32.14 24.06
N ASP A 481 0.65 30.83 24.07
CA ASP A 481 0.27 30.06 25.27
C ASP A 481 1.48 29.62 26.13
N GLY A 482 2.70 30.08 25.83
CA GLY A 482 3.93 29.75 26.55
C GLY A 482 4.54 28.38 26.22
N ALA A 483 3.94 27.62 25.30
CA ALA A 483 4.46 26.31 24.88
C ALA A 483 5.61 26.44 23.86
N PRO A 484 6.53 25.45 23.75
CA PRO A 484 7.61 25.50 22.77
C PRO A 484 7.10 25.46 21.31
N SER A 485 7.71 26.25 20.43
CA SER A 485 7.32 26.35 19.01
C SER A 485 7.89 25.25 18.11
N GLN A 486 8.99 24.60 18.49
CA GLN A 486 9.67 23.59 17.68
C GLN A 486 9.76 22.23 18.37
N GLY A 487 9.64 21.18 17.57
CA GLY A 487 9.71 19.81 18.05
C GLY A 487 10.08 18.80 16.96
N VAL A 488 9.94 17.53 17.32
CA VAL A 488 10.30 16.39 16.46
C VAL A 488 9.42 15.19 16.79
N ILE A 489 9.16 14.38 15.77
CA ILE A 489 8.61 13.02 15.89
C ILE A 489 9.66 12.01 15.42
N ALA A 490 9.83 10.94 16.19
CA ALA A 490 10.64 9.79 15.82
C ALA A 490 9.71 8.61 15.49
N PRO A 491 9.27 8.47 14.23
CA PRO A 491 8.23 7.51 13.89
C PRO A 491 8.71 6.07 14.11
N ALA A 492 7.79 5.22 14.59
CA ALA A 492 8.05 3.81 14.90
C ALA A 492 8.02 2.94 13.64
N ILE A 493 8.88 3.25 12.67
CA ILE A 493 8.92 2.56 11.37
C ILE A 493 9.46 1.14 11.56
N CYS A 494 8.69 0.14 11.12
CA CYS A 494 9.21 -1.22 10.93
C CYS A 494 9.86 -1.30 9.54
N PRO A 495 11.19 -1.47 9.43
CA PRO A 495 11.89 -1.37 8.15
C PRO A 495 11.46 -2.44 7.13
N ALA A 496 11.09 -3.64 7.57
CA ALA A 496 10.60 -4.71 6.71
C ALA A 496 9.40 -5.39 7.37
N GLY A 497 8.22 -4.77 7.28
CA GLY A 497 7.01 -5.28 7.94
C GLY A 497 6.16 -6.21 7.08
N THR A 498 6.43 -6.28 5.77
CA THR A 498 5.68 -7.08 4.79
C THR A 498 6.55 -8.18 4.17
N VAL A 499 5.92 -9.14 3.49
CA VAL A 499 6.62 -10.21 2.75
C VAL A 499 7.53 -9.65 1.65
N SER A 500 7.17 -8.50 1.06
CA SER A 500 7.99 -7.79 0.06
C SER A 500 9.13 -6.97 0.67
N ARG A 501 9.34 -7.05 1.98
CA ARG A 501 10.33 -6.28 2.75
C ARG A 501 10.09 -4.77 2.76
N ARG A 502 8.91 -4.29 2.37
CA ARG A 502 8.55 -2.88 2.46
C ARG A 502 8.41 -2.46 3.92
N SER A 503 8.71 -1.20 4.19
CA SER A 503 8.50 -0.61 5.49
C SER A 503 7.01 -0.48 5.82
N VAL A 504 6.69 -0.54 7.11
CA VAL A 504 5.32 -0.40 7.61
C VAL A 504 5.29 0.64 8.72
N HIS A 505 4.30 1.53 8.65
CA HIS A 505 3.99 2.49 9.68
C HIS A 505 2.50 2.83 9.62
N LYS A 506 1.83 2.97 10.77
CA LYS A 506 0.36 3.20 10.82
C LYS A 506 -0.04 4.54 10.21
N LEU A 507 0.70 5.61 10.49
CA LEU A 507 0.44 6.96 9.98
C LEU A 507 1.22 7.24 8.69
N TRP A 508 2.52 7.54 8.81
CA TRP A 508 3.34 8.15 7.77
C TRP A 508 3.41 7.40 6.42
N VAL A 509 3.55 6.08 6.44
CA VAL A 509 3.63 5.27 5.21
C VAL A 509 2.26 5.08 4.55
N THR A 510 1.15 5.43 5.22
CA THR A 510 -0.20 5.35 4.64
C THR A 510 -0.74 6.69 4.13
N LEU A 511 -0.01 7.79 4.41
CA LEU A 511 -0.45 9.14 4.09
C LEU A 511 -0.62 9.34 2.59
N THR A 512 -1.83 9.67 2.18
CA THR A 512 -2.12 10.15 0.84
C THR A 512 -1.79 11.63 0.72
N ASN A 513 -1.34 12.04 -0.46
CA ASN A 513 -1.16 13.46 -0.76
C ASN A 513 -2.52 14.19 -0.67
N ALA A 514 -2.49 15.45 -0.25
CA ALA A 514 -3.69 16.28 -0.24
C ALA A 514 -4.25 16.36 -1.67
N THR A 515 -5.44 15.81 -1.87
CA THR A 515 -6.21 15.97 -3.11
C THR A 515 -6.99 17.28 -3.02
N GLU A 516 -7.27 17.92 -4.17
CA GLU A 516 -8.13 19.12 -4.25
C GLU A 516 -9.52 18.92 -3.59
N SER A 517 -9.96 17.68 -3.39
CA SER A 517 -11.17 17.40 -2.61
C SER A 517 -10.93 17.62 -1.11
N SER A 518 -11.52 18.70 -0.58
CA SER A 518 -11.60 19.10 0.83
C SER A 518 -12.06 17.97 1.75
N ARG A 519 -11.12 17.11 2.18
CA ARG A 519 -11.36 16.13 3.24
C ARG A 519 -10.63 16.56 4.49
N LEU A 520 -11.32 16.48 5.61
CA LEU A 520 -10.77 16.81 6.91
C LEU A 520 -9.59 15.88 7.23
N GLY A 521 -8.50 16.44 7.73
CA GLY A 521 -7.25 15.73 7.99
C GLY A 521 -6.31 15.59 6.79
N THR A 522 -6.68 16.06 5.60
CA THR A 522 -5.73 16.13 4.49
C THR A 522 -4.67 17.18 4.77
N GLY A 523 -3.41 16.90 4.42
CA GLY A 523 -2.29 17.82 4.67
C GLY A 523 -1.40 17.48 5.87
N ILE A 524 -1.57 16.34 6.54
CA ILE A 524 -0.68 15.91 7.64
C ILE A 524 0.82 15.97 7.25
N LYS A 525 1.16 15.62 5.99
CA LYS A 525 2.54 15.70 5.49
C LYS A 525 3.11 17.12 5.63
N THR A 526 2.33 18.17 5.36
CA THR A 526 2.83 19.56 5.37
C THR A 526 3.06 20.12 6.77
N MET A 527 2.67 19.39 7.81
CA MET A 527 2.99 19.72 9.19
C MET A 527 4.43 19.33 9.56
N VAL A 528 5.09 18.51 8.74
CA VAL A 528 6.53 18.28 8.84
C VAL A 528 7.23 19.43 8.13
N GLN A 529 7.91 20.28 8.91
CA GLN A 529 8.55 21.50 8.45
C GLN A 529 9.98 21.60 8.98
N ALA A 530 10.90 22.03 8.12
CA ALA A 530 12.28 22.27 8.52
C ALA A 530 12.37 23.41 9.54
N PRO A 531 13.22 23.29 10.57
CA PRO A 531 13.51 24.41 11.46
C PRO A 531 14.20 25.56 10.70
N PRO A 532 14.19 26.79 11.26
CA PRO A 532 14.90 27.93 10.70
C PRO A 532 16.37 27.61 10.41
N GLY A 533 16.86 28.02 9.25
CA GLY A 533 18.24 27.72 8.79
C GLY A 533 18.40 26.39 8.05
N TYR A 534 17.38 25.53 8.05
CA TYR A 534 17.42 24.23 7.37
C TYR A 534 16.45 24.15 6.19
N LYS A 535 16.69 23.16 5.32
CA LYS A 535 15.82 22.78 4.21
C LYS A 535 15.62 21.27 4.19
N LEU A 536 14.44 20.86 3.74
CA LEU A 536 14.14 19.49 3.33
C LEU A 536 14.57 19.33 1.88
N VAL A 537 15.45 18.38 1.61
CA VAL A 537 15.93 18.02 0.28
C VAL A 537 15.51 16.59 -0.02
N GLY A 538 14.96 16.34 -1.20
CA GLY A 538 14.72 14.97 -1.61
C GLY A 538 14.13 14.87 -3.01
N ALA A 539 13.84 13.65 -3.44
CA ALA A 539 13.29 13.41 -4.77
C ALA A 539 12.34 12.21 -4.74
N ASP A 540 11.46 12.18 -5.75
CA ASP A 540 10.62 11.04 -6.10
C ASP A 540 11.32 10.23 -7.20
N VAL A 541 11.41 8.91 -7.05
CA VAL A 541 11.98 8.05 -8.10
C VAL A 541 10.90 7.77 -9.15
N ASP A 542 10.90 8.55 -10.22
CA ASP A 542 9.96 8.37 -11.33
C ASP A 542 9.98 6.94 -11.88
N SER A 543 8.79 6.32 -11.93
CA SER A 543 8.56 4.99 -12.52
C SER A 543 9.55 3.90 -12.05
N GLN A 544 9.95 3.93 -10.77
CA GLN A 544 10.96 3.02 -10.20
C GLN A 544 10.71 1.54 -10.55
N GLU A 545 9.56 1.00 -10.16
CA GLU A 545 9.21 -0.40 -10.41
C GLU A 545 9.11 -0.72 -11.90
N GLN A 546 8.61 0.23 -12.70
CA GLN A 546 8.46 0.05 -14.14
C GLN A 546 9.82 -0.10 -14.82
N TRP A 547 10.79 0.74 -14.43
CA TRP A 547 12.16 0.65 -14.92
C TRP A 547 12.84 -0.65 -14.50
N ILE A 548 12.68 -1.09 -13.25
CA ILE A 548 13.21 -2.37 -12.77
C ILE A 548 12.67 -3.52 -13.62
N VAL A 549 11.37 -3.50 -13.91
CA VAL A 549 10.71 -4.55 -14.68
C VAL A 549 11.14 -4.53 -16.15
N SER A 550 11.27 -3.35 -16.77
CA SER A 550 11.77 -3.25 -18.14
C SER A 550 13.23 -3.72 -18.24
N LEU A 551 14.03 -3.41 -17.22
CA LEU A 551 15.41 -3.86 -17.08
C LEU A 551 15.53 -5.39 -17.04
N PHE A 552 14.60 -6.10 -16.39
CA PHE A 552 14.60 -7.58 -16.39
C PHE A 552 14.39 -8.16 -17.78
N GLY A 553 13.48 -7.56 -18.56
CA GLY A 553 13.25 -7.97 -19.95
C GLY A 553 14.48 -7.77 -20.83
N ASP A 554 15.12 -6.61 -20.70
CA ASP A 554 16.36 -6.31 -21.44
C ASP A 554 17.51 -7.20 -21.02
N ALA A 555 17.73 -7.39 -19.71
CA ALA A 555 18.78 -8.22 -19.17
C ALA A 555 18.66 -9.67 -19.68
N SER A 556 17.43 -10.18 -19.69
CA SER A 556 17.10 -11.49 -20.22
C SER A 556 17.54 -11.68 -21.68
N GLN A 557 17.34 -10.66 -22.53
CA GLN A 557 17.77 -10.68 -23.94
C GLN A 557 19.26 -10.39 -24.11
N ALA A 558 19.81 -9.45 -23.34
CA ALA A 558 21.22 -9.05 -23.38
C ALA A 558 22.16 -10.22 -23.09
N LEU A 559 21.76 -11.12 -22.18
CA LEU A 559 22.56 -12.31 -21.86
C LEU A 559 22.74 -13.28 -23.04
N ALA A 560 21.89 -13.23 -24.07
CA ALA A 560 22.06 -14.03 -25.28
C ALA A 560 23.12 -13.44 -26.23
N LYS A 561 23.57 -12.21 -25.97
CA LYS A 561 24.55 -11.48 -26.79
C LYS A 561 25.93 -11.41 -26.14
N PRO A 562 26.98 -11.19 -26.96
CA PRO A 562 28.31 -10.83 -26.47
C PRO A 562 28.26 -9.58 -25.59
N VAL A 563 29.16 -9.48 -24.60
CA VAL A 563 29.21 -8.38 -23.61
C VAL A 563 29.20 -7.00 -24.26
N SER A 564 29.92 -6.82 -25.37
CA SER A 564 30.01 -5.57 -26.12
C SER A 564 28.68 -5.08 -26.71
N GLU A 565 27.67 -5.95 -26.83
CA GLU A 565 26.35 -5.64 -27.39
C GLU A 565 25.24 -5.60 -26.33
N ARG A 566 25.58 -5.72 -25.04
CA ARG A 566 24.61 -5.72 -23.94
C ARG A 566 24.18 -4.30 -23.59
N ILE A 567 23.16 -3.83 -24.28
CA ILE A 567 22.63 -2.47 -24.16
C ILE A 567 21.26 -2.45 -23.47
N ALA A 568 20.89 -1.29 -22.93
CA ALA A 568 19.52 -1.04 -22.47
C ALA A 568 18.61 -0.71 -23.68
N GLY A 569 17.32 -1.02 -23.56
CA GLY A 569 16.30 -0.76 -24.58
C GLY A 569 16.16 -1.84 -25.65
N LEU A 570 16.63 -3.07 -25.39
CA LEU A 570 16.52 -4.22 -26.30
C LEU A 570 15.05 -4.66 -26.50
N THR A 571 14.24 -4.58 -25.45
CA THR A 571 12.83 -4.95 -25.52
C THR A 571 11.94 -3.76 -25.93
N PRO A 572 10.80 -4.00 -26.62
CA PRO A 572 9.87 -2.93 -26.97
C PRO A 572 9.37 -2.16 -25.74
N PHE A 573 9.09 -2.86 -24.63
CA PHE A 573 8.67 -2.23 -23.38
C PHE A 573 9.72 -1.27 -22.81
N SER A 574 10.98 -1.70 -22.74
CA SER A 574 12.07 -0.85 -22.25
C SER A 574 12.35 0.31 -23.17
N ASN A 575 12.34 0.08 -24.49
CA ASN A 575 12.54 1.13 -25.48
C ASN A 575 11.47 2.25 -25.37
N MET A 576 10.18 1.87 -25.29
CA MET A 576 9.08 2.81 -25.06
C MET A 576 9.17 3.55 -23.72
N MET A 577 9.88 3.00 -22.73
CA MET A 577 10.08 3.61 -21.41
C MET A 577 11.25 4.59 -21.42
N LEU A 578 12.35 4.24 -22.09
CA LEU A 578 13.58 5.03 -22.13
C LEU A 578 13.54 6.19 -23.13
N VAL A 579 12.88 5.97 -24.28
CA VAL A 579 12.83 6.92 -25.41
C VAL A 579 11.42 7.50 -25.59
N GLY A 580 10.38 6.77 -25.18
CA GLY A 580 8.99 7.17 -25.41
C GLY A 580 8.59 8.42 -24.62
N SER A 581 7.77 9.24 -25.26
CA SER A 581 7.31 10.53 -24.76
C SER A 581 5.80 10.60 -24.81
N LYS A 582 5.20 11.22 -23.79
CA LYS A 582 3.77 11.50 -23.77
C LYS A 582 3.36 12.48 -24.88
N ASN A 583 4.20 13.46 -25.16
CA ASN A 583 3.91 14.52 -26.13
C ASN A 583 3.86 13.95 -27.55
N ASP A 584 4.76 13.01 -27.84
CA ASP A 584 4.88 12.38 -29.16
C ASP A 584 3.94 11.17 -29.32
N GLY A 585 3.20 10.81 -28.25
CA GLY A 585 2.31 9.66 -28.22
C GLY A 585 3.04 8.31 -28.35
N THR A 586 4.35 8.29 -28.09
CA THR A 586 5.22 7.11 -28.22
C THR A 586 5.39 6.35 -26.90
N ASP A 587 4.88 6.89 -25.77
CA ASP A 587 4.82 6.15 -24.51
C ASP A 587 3.83 4.98 -24.57
N LEU A 588 4.09 3.91 -23.82
CA LEU A 588 3.28 2.69 -23.80
C LEU A 588 1.78 2.97 -23.65
N HIS A 589 1.38 3.91 -22.80
CA HIS A 589 -0.03 4.20 -22.59
C HIS A 589 -0.68 4.82 -23.82
N SER A 590 0.01 5.71 -24.52
CA SER A 590 -0.48 6.35 -25.74
C SER A 590 -0.51 5.37 -26.91
N VAL A 591 0.51 4.51 -27.04
CA VAL A 591 0.55 3.45 -28.07
C VAL A 591 -0.60 2.46 -27.88
N VAL A 592 -0.81 1.98 -26.66
CA VAL A 592 -1.90 1.05 -26.33
C VAL A 592 -3.27 1.72 -26.52
N ALA A 593 -3.42 2.99 -26.11
CA ALA A 593 -4.65 3.75 -26.29
C ALA A 593 -5.01 3.89 -27.78
N LYS A 594 -4.03 4.28 -28.61
CA LYS A 594 -4.18 4.43 -30.06
C LYS A 594 -4.57 3.12 -30.73
N GLN A 595 -3.92 2.01 -30.38
CA GLN A 595 -4.22 0.70 -30.98
C GLN A 595 -5.58 0.13 -30.57
N LEU A 596 -6.05 0.43 -29.36
CA LEU A 596 -7.35 -0.05 -28.86
C LEU A 596 -8.51 0.91 -29.16
N GLY A 597 -8.24 2.10 -29.71
CA GLY A 597 -9.27 3.13 -29.93
C GLY A 597 -9.93 3.61 -28.63
N ILE A 598 -9.17 3.66 -27.53
CA ILE A 598 -9.62 4.14 -26.22
C ILE A 598 -8.87 5.41 -25.82
N SER A 599 -9.43 6.20 -24.91
CA SER A 599 -8.71 7.38 -24.40
C SER A 599 -7.45 6.96 -23.63
N ARG A 600 -6.44 7.83 -23.61
CA ARG A 600 -5.20 7.57 -22.86
C ARG A 600 -5.44 7.36 -21.36
N ASP A 601 -6.36 8.12 -20.77
CA ASP A 601 -6.72 7.93 -19.37
C ASP A 601 -7.47 6.62 -19.16
N LEU A 602 -8.33 6.20 -20.10
CA LEU A 602 -8.96 4.88 -20.05
C LEU A 602 -7.93 3.77 -20.24
N ALA A 603 -6.94 3.93 -21.12
CA ALA A 603 -5.83 3.00 -21.24
C ALA A 603 -5.04 2.96 -19.93
N LYS A 604 -4.65 4.10 -19.37
CA LYS A 604 -3.96 4.19 -18.07
C LYS A 604 -4.77 3.55 -16.95
N ILE A 605 -6.08 3.80 -16.87
CA ILE A 605 -7.00 3.22 -15.87
C ILE A 605 -7.13 1.71 -16.10
N SER A 606 -7.34 1.26 -17.33
CA SER A 606 -7.43 -0.17 -17.68
C SER A 606 -6.13 -0.90 -17.40
N LEU A 607 -4.99 -0.23 -17.55
CA LEU A 607 -3.66 -0.69 -17.20
C LEU A 607 -3.39 -0.67 -15.68
N LYS A 608 -3.96 0.33 -14.97
CA LYS A 608 -3.77 0.62 -13.54
C LYS A 608 -4.68 -0.20 -12.61
N TYR A 609 -5.94 -0.45 -12.96
CA TYR A 609 -6.98 -1.01 -12.06
C TYR A 609 -7.22 -2.51 -12.19
N LEU A 610 -6.34 -3.22 -12.90
CA LEU A 610 -6.44 -4.66 -13.08
C LEU A 610 -6.26 -5.48 -11.77
N SER A 611 -5.99 -4.89 -10.59
CA SER A 611 -5.90 -5.63 -9.33
C SER A 611 -7.09 -5.31 -8.43
N LYS A 612 -7.93 -6.30 -8.18
CA LYS A 612 -8.84 -6.28 -7.03
C LYS A 612 -8.74 -7.58 -6.25
N SER A 613 -7.61 -7.73 -5.55
CA SER A 613 -7.54 -8.40 -4.26
C SER A 613 -6.18 -8.06 -3.65
N ILE A 614 -6.15 -7.77 -2.35
CA ILE A 614 -5.04 -7.22 -1.54
C ILE A 614 -5.09 -5.69 -1.44
N SER A 615 -5.50 -5.23 -0.25
CA SER A 615 -5.87 -3.87 0.11
C SER A 615 -4.72 -2.91 0.36
N ASP A 616 -3.44 -3.33 0.33
CA ASP A 616 -2.36 -2.49 0.89
C ASP A 616 -1.13 -2.33 -0.02
N LEU A 617 -1.34 -2.32 -1.33
CA LEU A 617 -0.26 -2.02 -2.28
C LEU A 617 -0.51 -0.71 -2.99
N GLN A 618 0.18 0.34 -2.55
CA GLN A 618 0.56 1.42 -3.45
C GLN A 618 1.41 0.84 -4.57
N THR A 619 0.72 0.62 -5.68
CA THR A 619 1.30 0.30 -6.98
C THR A 619 0.58 1.20 -7.97
N LEU A 620 1.14 2.38 -8.15
CA LEU A 620 0.78 3.26 -9.24
C LEU A 620 1.12 2.51 -10.55
N ASN A 621 0.14 2.42 -11.45
CA ASN A 621 0.23 2.12 -12.89
C ASN A 621 0.27 0.68 -13.45
N TYR A 622 0.56 -0.40 -12.71
CA TYR A 622 0.90 -1.69 -13.40
C TYR A 622 0.28 -2.99 -12.86
N ALA A 623 -1.00 -2.98 -12.49
CA ALA A 623 -1.74 -4.19 -12.11
C ALA A 623 -1.73 -5.35 -13.16
N ARG A 624 -1.40 -5.07 -14.42
CA ARG A 624 -1.22 -6.07 -15.49
C ARG A 624 0.08 -6.88 -15.35
N LEU A 625 1.20 -6.24 -15.03
CA LEU A 625 2.49 -6.90 -14.73
C LEU A 625 2.30 -7.92 -13.60
N TYR A 626 1.36 -7.61 -12.70
CA TYR A 626 0.99 -8.40 -11.53
C TYR A 626 -0.08 -9.51 -11.79
N GLY A 627 -0.22 -9.93 -13.06
CA GLY A 627 -0.89 -11.20 -13.39
C GLY A 627 -2.42 -11.18 -13.35
N SER A 628 -3.06 -10.02 -13.48
CA SER A 628 -4.52 -9.98 -13.62
C SER A 628 -5.01 -10.54 -14.96
N GLY A 629 -6.25 -11.07 -14.95
CA GLY A 629 -6.89 -11.72 -16.08
C GLY A 629 -7.95 -10.85 -16.77
N VAL A 630 -8.35 -11.28 -17.97
CA VAL A 630 -9.34 -10.62 -18.86
C VAL A 630 -10.64 -10.22 -18.14
N GLN A 631 -11.09 -11.00 -17.16
CA GLN A 631 -12.33 -10.74 -16.41
C GLN A 631 -12.29 -9.45 -15.59
N HIS A 632 -11.14 -9.08 -15.04
CA HIS A 632 -11.01 -7.86 -14.24
C HIS A 632 -10.98 -6.61 -15.14
N ALA A 633 -10.23 -6.66 -16.25
CA ALA A 633 -10.25 -5.59 -17.26
C ALA A 633 -11.68 -5.38 -17.80
N LYS A 634 -12.42 -6.47 -18.06
CA LYS A 634 -13.83 -6.40 -18.47
C LYS A 634 -14.66 -5.60 -17.47
N GLN A 635 -14.60 -5.93 -16.18
CA GLN A 635 -15.39 -5.26 -15.15
C GLN A 635 -15.10 -3.76 -15.07
N GLU A 636 -13.84 -3.36 -15.22
CA GLU A 636 -13.46 -1.95 -15.18
C GLU A 636 -13.93 -1.20 -16.43
N LEU A 637 -13.77 -1.79 -17.60
CA LEU A 637 -14.29 -1.23 -18.85
C LEU A 637 -15.82 -1.04 -18.77
N ILE A 638 -16.55 -1.96 -18.13
CA ILE A 638 -18.00 -1.81 -17.89
C ILE A 638 -18.30 -0.60 -17.00
N LYS A 639 -17.56 -0.38 -15.90
CA LYS A 639 -17.76 0.79 -15.02
C LYS A 639 -17.55 2.12 -15.73
N THR A 640 -16.81 2.13 -16.83
CA THR A 640 -16.57 3.33 -17.65
C THR A 640 -17.66 3.57 -18.70
N GLY A 641 -18.72 2.75 -18.70
CA GLY A 641 -19.87 2.88 -19.60
C GLY A 641 -19.80 2.01 -20.85
N LYS A 642 -18.79 1.16 -21.02
CA LYS A 642 -18.72 0.22 -22.16
C LYS A 642 -19.68 -0.95 -21.97
N LYS A 643 -20.30 -1.39 -23.07
CA LYS A 643 -21.17 -2.59 -23.07
C LYS A 643 -20.36 -3.84 -22.71
N PRO A 644 -20.91 -4.81 -21.96
CA PRO A 644 -20.18 -6.00 -21.52
C PRO A 644 -19.48 -6.81 -22.61
N GLN A 645 -20.10 -6.94 -23.80
CA GLN A 645 -19.52 -7.67 -24.94
C GLN A 645 -18.31 -6.94 -25.54
N GLU A 646 -18.41 -5.62 -25.70
CA GLU A 646 -17.32 -4.77 -26.18
C GLU A 646 -16.16 -4.74 -25.17
N ALA A 647 -16.48 -4.64 -23.88
CA ALA A 647 -15.51 -4.68 -22.78
C ALA A 647 -14.68 -5.97 -22.78
N ILE A 648 -15.29 -7.14 -23.06
CA ILE A 648 -14.56 -8.41 -23.20
C ILE A 648 -13.60 -8.35 -24.40
N LYS A 649 -14.07 -7.85 -25.55
CA LYS A 649 -13.26 -7.77 -26.77
C LYS A 649 -12.03 -6.88 -26.56
N VAL A 650 -12.24 -5.67 -26.05
CA VAL A 650 -11.17 -4.71 -25.74
C VAL A 650 -10.21 -5.27 -24.69
N ALA A 651 -10.73 -5.96 -23.66
CA ALA A 651 -9.88 -6.61 -22.67
C ALA A 651 -9.00 -7.71 -23.29
N LYS A 652 -9.55 -8.60 -24.14
CA LYS A 652 -8.75 -9.63 -24.83
C LYS A 652 -7.68 -9.01 -25.74
N GLN A 653 -8.05 -8.00 -26.52
CA GLN A 653 -7.10 -7.26 -27.38
C GLN A 653 -6.00 -6.59 -26.58
N LEU A 654 -6.33 -5.96 -25.44
CA LEU A 654 -5.36 -5.35 -24.54
C LEU A 654 -4.32 -6.38 -24.06
N PHE A 655 -4.76 -7.56 -23.63
CA PHE A 655 -3.85 -8.62 -23.18
C PHE A 655 -3.00 -9.18 -24.33
N ALA A 656 -3.59 -9.39 -25.51
CA ALA A 656 -2.86 -9.87 -26.68
C ALA A 656 -1.77 -8.87 -27.12
N LEU A 657 -2.08 -7.57 -27.17
CA LEU A 657 -1.10 -6.53 -27.55
C LEU A 657 0.08 -6.44 -26.58
N THR A 658 -0.12 -6.81 -25.31
CA THR A 658 0.86 -6.50 -24.26
C THR A 658 1.56 -7.73 -23.73
N LYS A 659 0.82 -8.77 -23.34
CA LYS A 659 1.42 -10.07 -22.99
C LYS A 659 1.82 -10.86 -24.22
N GLY A 660 1.12 -10.73 -25.34
CA GLY A 660 1.31 -11.59 -26.50
C GLY A 660 0.53 -12.90 -26.39
N GLU A 661 0.88 -13.85 -27.25
CA GLU A 661 0.29 -15.18 -27.30
C GLU A 661 1.15 -16.19 -26.55
N LEU A 662 0.52 -17.05 -25.75
CA LEU A 662 1.21 -18.13 -25.05
C LEU A 662 1.36 -19.31 -26.01
N MET A 663 2.60 -19.67 -26.32
CA MET A 663 2.93 -20.72 -27.28
C MET A 663 3.91 -21.73 -26.66
N GLN A 664 4.06 -22.88 -27.31
CA GLN A 664 4.97 -23.93 -26.91
C GLN A 664 6.34 -23.76 -27.59
N TRP A 665 7.41 -23.88 -26.80
CA TRP A 665 8.79 -23.66 -27.22
C TRP A 665 9.72 -24.75 -26.70
N THR A 666 10.85 -24.92 -27.38
CA THR A 666 11.93 -25.83 -26.99
C THR A 666 13.23 -25.04 -26.85
N ASN A 667 14.00 -25.27 -25.79
CA ASN A 667 15.24 -24.52 -25.54
C ASN A 667 16.45 -25.13 -26.24
N ILE A 668 17.20 -24.31 -26.96
CA ILE A 668 18.47 -24.70 -27.55
C ILE A 668 19.59 -24.56 -26.51
N LYS A 669 20.64 -25.37 -26.63
CA LYS A 669 21.83 -25.24 -25.79
C LYS A 669 22.47 -23.85 -26.00
N PRO A 670 22.86 -23.14 -24.93
CA PRO A 670 23.41 -21.78 -25.03
C PRO A 670 24.66 -21.65 -25.91
N GLU A 671 25.42 -22.72 -26.08
CA GLU A 671 26.61 -22.76 -26.96
C GLU A 671 26.31 -22.48 -28.44
N TYR A 672 25.04 -22.58 -28.86
CA TYR A 672 24.60 -22.28 -30.23
C TYR A 672 24.00 -20.88 -30.40
N ASN A 673 23.98 -20.06 -29.35
CA ASN A 673 23.38 -18.71 -29.41
C ASN A 673 24.05 -17.82 -30.46
N ASP A 674 25.40 -17.79 -30.50
CA ASP A 674 26.13 -16.96 -31.47
C ASP A 674 25.80 -17.36 -32.91
N MET A 675 25.67 -18.68 -33.16
CA MET A 675 25.27 -19.20 -34.47
C MET A 675 23.85 -18.81 -34.85
N TRP A 676 22.94 -18.67 -33.88
CA TRP A 676 21.59 -18.16 -34.14
C TRP A 676 21.61 -16.71 -34.61
N PHE A 677 22.37 -15.83 -33.94
CA PHE A 677 22.49 -14.45 -34.35
C PHE A 677 23.22 -14.31 -35.69
N GLU A 678 24.22 -15.15 -35.97
CA GLU A 678 24.86 -15.25 -37.28
C GLU A 678 23.86 -15.66 -38.37
N PHE A 679 23.06 -16.71 -38.13
CA PHE A 679 22.01 -17.15 -39.03
C PHE A 679 20.97 -16.06 -39.30
N ALA A 680 20.54 -15.35 -38.26
CA ALA A 680 19.59 -14.24 -38.39
C ALA A 680 20.16 -13.11 -39.24
N ALA A 681 21.44 -12.77 -39.05
CA ALA A 681 22.15 -11.79 -39.86
C ALA A 681 22.26 -12.23 -41.33
N GLU A 682 22.63 -13.49 -41.62
CA GLU A 682 22.68 -14.04 -42.98
C GLU A 682 21.30 -14.00 -43.69
N ARG A 683 20.21 -14.15 -42.93
CA ARG A 683 18.84 -14.11 -43.45
C ARG A 683 18.19 -12.72 -43.42
N GLY A 684 18.90 -11.71 -42.91
CA GLY A 684 18.44 -10.32 -42.91
C GLY A 684 17.25 -10.04 -41.99
N PHE A 685 17.16 -10.71 -40.84
CA PHE A 685 16.15 -10.43 -39.81
C PHE A 685 16.78 -10.19 -38.43
N ASP A 686 16.07 -9.48 -37.55
CA ASP A 686 16.49 -9.28 -36.17
C ASP A 686 16.53 -10.62 -35.41
N GLY A 687 17.68 -10.98 -34.83
CA GLY A 687 17.86 -12.24 -34.10
C GLY A 687 16.94 -12.43 -32.90
N PHE A 688 16.26 -11.41 -32.39
CA PHE A 688 15.22 -11.59 -31.38
C PHE A 688 13.82 -11.87 -31.96
N LYS A 689 13.67 -11.81 -33.28
CA LYS A 689 12.44 -12.15 -34.00
C LYS A 689 12.37 -13.65 -34.23
N ASN A 690 11.15 -14.20 -34.13
CA ASN A 690 10.85 -15.63 -34.31
C ASN A 690 11.47 -16.58 -33.27
N CYS A 691 12.02 -16.06 -32.18
CA CYS A 691 12.44 -16.82 -31.02
C CYS A 691 11.93 -16.15 -29.73
N VAL A 692 12.05 -16.85 -28.61
CA VAL A 692 11.92 -16.27 -27.27
C VAL A 692 13.27 -16.39 -26.58
N VAL A 693 13.70 -15.37 -25.85
CA VAL A 693 14.94 -15.40 -25.08
C VAL A 693 14.64 -15.20 -23.60
N VAL A 694 15.03 -16.16 -22.77
CA VAL A 694 14.93 -16.06 -21.31
C VAL A 694 16.29 -16.34 -20.68
N ASP A 695 16.84 -15.37 -19.95
CA ASP A 695 18.16 -15.43 -19.29
C ASP A 695 19.29 -15.89 -20.22
N GLY A 696 19.30 -15.34 -21.43
CA GLY A 696 20.27 -15.69 -22.46
C GLY A 696 20.05 -17.03 -23.14
N VAL A 697 19.06 -17.83 -22.73
CA VAL A 697 18.72 -19.08 -23.43
C VAL A 697 17.71 -18.79 -24.54
N ILE A 698 18.01 -19.27 -25.75
CA ILE A 698 17.13 -19.14 -26.91
C ILE A 698 16.14 -20.30 -26.94
N TYR A 699 14.87 -19.96 -27.12
CA TYR A 699 13.75 -20.88 -27.24
C TYR A 699 13.20 -20.77 -28.67
N LEU A 700 13.17 -21.90 -29.37
CA LEU A 700 12.68 -22.02 -30.74
C LEU A 700 11.28 -22.61 -30.77
N PRO A 701 10.46 -22.29 -31.79
CA PRO A 701 9.10 -22.82 -31.90
C PRO A 701 9.06 -24.35 -31.95
N HIS A 702 8.11 -24.94 -31.21
CA HIS A 702 7.87 -26.38 -31.21
C HIS A 702 7.26 -26.90 -32.54
N SER A 703 7.33 -28.20 -32.79
CA SER A 703 6.98 -28.89 -34.06
C SER A 703 5.59 -28.59 -34.63
N HIS A 704 4.61 -28.26 -33.79
CA HIS A 704 3.22 -27.97 -34.20
C HIS A 704 2.92 -26.49 -34.45
N SER A 705 3.93 -25.62 -34.36
CA SER A 705 3.79 -24.16 -34.57
C SER A 705 3.92 -23.78 -36.05
N SER A 706 3.12 -22.81 -36.52
CA SER A 706 3.31 -22.18 -37.84
C SER A 706 4.68 -21.51 -37.99
N PHE A 707 5.34 -21.19 -36.89
CA PHE A 707 6.69 -20.62 -36.86
C PHE A 707 7.80 -21.67 -36.92
N ARG A 708 7.49 -22.98 -36.95
CA ARG A 708 8.50 -24.06 -36.91
C ARG A 708 9.49 -24.02 -38.07
N LYS A 709 9.07 -23.52 -39.23
CA LYS A 709 9.89 -23.44 -40.46
C LYS A 709 11.26 -22.78 -40.22
N ILE A 710 11.31 -21.71 -39.42
CA ILE A 710 12.60 -21.01 -39.16
C ILE A 710 13.53 -21.85 -38.29
N ALA A 711 12.97 -22.63 -37.36
CA ALA A 711 13.75 -23.53 -36.51
C ALA A 711 14.33 -24.68 -37.34
N ASP A 712 13.56 -25.24 -38.27
CA ASP A 712 14.05 -26.28 -39.19
C ASP A 712 15.18 -25.75 -40.09
N GLU A 713 15.04 -24.52 -40.61
CA GLU A 713 16.08 -23.86 -41.40
C GLU A 713 17.36 -23.62 -40.60
N PHE A 714 17.23 -23.26 -39.31
CA PHE A 714 18.37 -23.07 -38.43
C PHE A 714 19.04 -24.39 -38.04
N GLU A 715 18.29 -25.46 -37.79
CA GLU A 715 18.84 -26.80 -37.55
C GLU A 715 19.68 -27.28 -38.74
N LEU A 716 19.21 -27.05 -39.97
CA LEU A 716 19.97 -27.33 -41.19
C LEU A 716 21.24 -26.47 -41.29
N PHE A 717 21.17 -25.20 -40.88
CA PHE A 717 22.34 -24.32 -40.81
C PHE A 717 23.40 -24.86 -39.84
N LEU A 718 22.99 -25.24 -38.62
CA LEU A 718 23.87 -25.85 -37.62
C LEU A 718 24.51 -27.14 -38.14
N MET A 719 23.73 -28.03 -38.75
CA MET A 719 24.24 -29.26 -39.36
C MET A 719 25.27 -28.98 -40.45
N LYS A 720 25.10 -27.92 -41.24
CA LYS A 720 26.04 -27.53 -42.30
C LYS A 720 27.33 -26.93 -41.74
N LYS A 721 27.25 -26.06 -40.72
CA LYS A 721 28.42 -25.42 -40.08
C LYS A 721 29.25 -26.39 -39.26
N LEU A 722 28.62 -27.38 -38.63
CA LEU A 722 29.29 -28.34 -37.75
C LEU A 722 29.74 -29.62 -38.49
N LYS A 723 29.83 -29.58 -39.82
CA LYS A 723 30.18 -30.73 -40.69
C LYS A 723 31.48 -31.45 -40.31
N ASP A 724 32.49 -30.77 -39.76
CA ASP A 724 33.74 -31.41 -39.31
C ASP A 724 33.61 -32.17 -37.99
N LYS A 725 32.59 -31.86 -37.16
CA LYS A 725 32.19 -32.70 -36.01
C LYS A 725 31.17 -33.78 -36.42
N ALA A 726 30.60 -33.69 -37.63
CA ALA A 726 29.50 -34.53 -38.11
C ALA A 726 29.90 -35.95 -38.55
N ALA A 727 31.20 -36.30 -38.52
CA ALA A 727 31.64 -37.69 -38.75
C ALA A 727 31.13 -38.70 -37.68
N ARG A 728 30.37 -38.26 -36.66
CA ARG A 728 29.85 -39.08 -35.54
C ARG A 728 28.32 -39.15 -35.41
N GLY A 729 27.55 -38.99 -36.50
CA GLY A 729 26.12 -39.35 -36.50
C GLY A 729 25.21 -38.50 -35.58
N PHE A 730 25.42 -37.18 -35.54
CA PHE A 730 24.62 -36.25 -34.74
C PHE A 730 23.13 -36.24 -35.15
N LYS A 731 22.23 -36.49 -34.19
CA LYS A 731 20.78 -36.28 -34.33
C LYS A 731 20.41 -34.84 -33.93
N ILE A 732 19.36 -34.26 -34.53
CA ILE A 732 18.84 -32.90 -34.24
C ILE A 732 18.67 -32.66 -32.73
N ASN A 733 18.21 -33.68 -32.00
CA ASN A 733 18.01 -33.63 -30.54
C ASN A 733 19.26 -33.20 -29.76
N PHE A 734 20.46 -33.35 -30.34
CA PHE A 734 21.71 -32.94 -29.70
C PHE A 734 21.80 -31.44 -29.47
N PHE A 735 21.15 -30.62 -30.30
CA PHE A 735 21.21 -29.15 -30.18
C PHE A 735 20.37 -28.61 -29.02
N TYR A 736 19.45 -29.41 -28.50
CA TYR A 736 18.52 -29.03 -27.45
C TYR A 736 18.98 -29.53 -26.08
N GLU A 737 18.64 -28.80 -25.02
CA GLU A 737 18.95 -29.21 -23.64
C GLU A 737 18.08 -30.40 -23.22
N ASP A 738 16.76 -30.25 -23.41
CA ASP A 738 15.77 -31.29 -23.17
C ASP A 738 14.62 -31.13 -24.16
N ILE A 739 14.61 -31.99 -25.19
CA ILE A 739 13.58 -31.93 -26.24
C ILE A 739 12.21 -32.41 -25.76
N GLN A 740 12.13 -33.12 -24.62
CA GLN A 740 10.88 -33.64 -24.06
C GLN A 740 10.20 -32.63 -23.14
N LYS A 741 10.91 -31.57 -22.73
CA LYS A 741 10.38 -30.56 -21.82
C LYS A 741 9.76 -29.40 -22.58
N ASP A 742 8.44 -29.28 -22.43
CA ASP A 742 7.67 -28.21 -23.04
C ASP A 742 7.70 -26.92 -22.20
N TYR A 743 8.05 -25.82 -22.86
CA TYR A 743 7.99 -24.48 -22.26
C TYR A 743 6.84 -23.68 -22.87
N TYR A 744 5.94 -23.19 -22.02
CA TYR A 744 4.87 -22.29 -22.43
C TYR A 744 5.27 -20.84 -22.15
N LEU A 745 5.65 -20.13 -23.20
CA LEU A 745 6.18 -18.76 -23.13
C LEU A 745 5.39 -17.83 -24.06
N PHE A 746 5.26 -16.59 -23.62
CA PHE A 746 4.58 -15.54 -24.35
C PHE A 746 5.44 -14.99 -25.49
N TYR A 747 4.82 -14.68 -26.64
CA TYR A 747 5.49 -14.09 -27.79
C TYR A 747 4.61 -13.03 -28.48
N GLY A 748 5.24 -12.01 -29.06
CA GLY A 748 4.58 -10.99 -29.89
C GLY A 748 3.90 -9.84 -29.16
N GLY A 749 3.91 -9.80 -27.83
CA GLY A 749 3.44 -8.66 -27.03
C GLY A 749 4.56 -7.72 -26.61
N TYR A 750 4.24 -6.45 -26.34
CA TYR A 750 5.24 -5.45 -25.93
C TYR A 750 6.02 -5.82 -24.67
N GLU A 751 5.40 -6.57 -23.74
CA GLU A 751 5.97 -6.96 -22.44
C GLU A 751 6.29 -8.47 -22.36
N SER A 752 6.20 -9.22 -23.47
CA SER A 752 6.35 -10.69 -23.46
C SER A 752 7.65 -11.15 -22.79
N SER A 753 8.79 -10.54 -23.14
CA SER A 753 10.12 -10.90 -22.58
C SER A 753 10.13 -10.78 -21.06
N THR A 754 9.56 -9.71 -20.52
CA THR A 754 9.44 -9.47 -19.08
C THR A 754 8.55 -10.51 -18.39
N PHE A 755 7.39 -10.83 -18.98
CA PHE A 755 6.49 -11.83 -18.40
C PHE A 755 7.12 -13.21 -18.37
N ASN A 756 7.85 -13.58 -19.42
CA ASN A 756 8.57 -14.84 -19.49
C ASN A 756 9.65 -14.91 -18.42
N TRP A 757 10.45 -13.86 -18.27
CA TRP A 757 11.45 -13.74 -17.21
C TRP A 757 10.83 -13.94 -15.83
N LEU A 758 9.77 -13.18 -15.50
CA LEU A 758 9.08 -13.27 -14.21
C LEU A 758 8.46 -14.65 -13.98
N ALA A 759 7.86 -15.26 -15.00
CA ALA A 759 7.21 -16.56 -14.90
C ALA A 759 8.21 -17.70 -14.62
N MET A 760 9.39 -17.63 -15.24
CA MET A 760 10.48 -18.60 -15.04
C MET A 760 11.10 -18.45 -13.65
N HIS A 761 11.46 -17.22 -13.26
CA HIS A 761 12.05 -16.96 -11.94
C HIS A 761 11.10 -17.28 -10.78
N SER A 762 9.80 -17.04 -10.96
CA SER A 762 8.79 -17.36 -9.94
C SER A 762 8.58 -18.86 -9.74
N SER A 763 9.03 -19.68 -10.70
CA SER A 763 8.97 -21.14 -10.61
C SER A 763 10.29 -21.73 -10.09
N SER A 764 11.31 -20.90 -9.79
CA SER A 764 12.56 -21.32 -9.19
C SER A 764 12.33 -21.90 -7.79
N PRO A 765 13.03 -22.97 -7.38
CA PRO A 765 12.95 -23.52 -6.02
C PRO A 765 13.30 -22.52 -4.91
N LEU A 766 14.18 -21.56 -5.22
CA LEU A 766 14.63 -20.52 -4.29
C LEU A 766 14.60 -19.14 -4.97
N PRO A 767 13.41 -18.51 -5.08
CA PRO A 767 13.28 -17.20 -5.69
C PRO A 767 14.02 -16.14 -4.88
N HIS A 768 14.81 -15.31 -5.58
CA HIS A 768 15.60 -14.24 -4.98
C HIS A 768 15.58 -13.00 -5.86
N THR A 769 15.86 -11.83 -5.26
CA THR A 769 15.99 -10.59 -6.04
C THR A 769 17.26 -10.64 -6.90
N PRO A 770 17.21 -10.16 -8.14
CA PRO A 770 18.34 -10.28 -9.06
C PRO A 770 19.56 -9.46 -8.63
N VAL A 771 19.36 -8.36 -7.89
CA VAL A 771 20.42 -7.41 -7.49
C VAL A 771 21.08 -7.81 -6.18
N LEU A 772 20.38 -7.70 -5.03
CA LEU A 772 20.98 -7.98 -3.72
C LEU A 772 20.82 -9.44 -3.26
N LYS A 773 20.26 -10.30 -4.11
CA LYS A 773 20.06 -11.74 -3.85
C LYS A 773 19.27 -12.02 -2.57
N ALA A 774 18.37 -11.11 -2.18
CA ALA A 774 17.49 -11.34 -1.04
C ALA A 774 16.48 -12.43 -1.41
N THR A 775 16.31 -13.45 -0.57
CA THR A 775 15.42 -14.59 -0.85
C THR A 775 14.00 -14.34 -0.33
N ILE A 776 12.99 -14.82 -1.06
CA ILE A 776 11.57 -14.68 -0.69
C ILE A 776 11.27 -15.29 0.69
N SER A 777 10.29 -14.71 1.42
CA SER A 777 9.78 -15.32 2.65
C SER A 777 9.40 -16.77 2.41
N THR A 778 9.67 -17.63 3.41
CA THR A 778 9.31 -19.05 3.36
C THR A 778 7.81 -19.27 3.16
N ALA A 779 6.98 -18.27 3.49
CA ALA A 779 5.54 -18.30 3.28
C ALA A 779 5.13 -18.35 1.79
N LEU A 780 5.96 -17.83 0.88
CA LEU A 780 5.71 -17.80 -0.56
C LEU A 780 6.74 -18.60 -1.37
N GLN A 781 7.71 -19.22 -0.70
CA GLN A 781 8.72 -20.05 -1.36
C GLN A 781 8.07 -21.31 -1.96
N PRO A 782 8.31 -21.62 -3.24
CA PRO A 782 7.85 -22.86 -3.86
C PRO A 782 8.28 -24.11 -3.08
N PHE A 783 7.41 -25.12 -3.08
CA PHE A 783 7.73 -26.41 -2.50
C PHE A 783 8.49 -27.29 -3.50
N ASP A 784 9.30 -28.20 -2.96
CA ASP A 784 9.88 -29.29 -3.73
C ASP A 784 8.77 -30.25 -4.24
N SER A 785 9.04 -30.98 -5.33
CA SER A 785 8.07 -31.90 -5.93
C SER A 785 7.69 -33.08 -5.01
N SER A 786 8.49 -33.38 -3.99
CA SER A 786 8.17 -34.37 -2.94
C SER A 786 7.00 -33.97 -2.02
N VAL A 787 6.63 -32.68 -1.97
CA VAL A 787 5.53 -32.22 -1.12
C VAL A 787 4.19 -32.46 -1.84
N PRO A 788 3.22 -33.13 -1.19
CA PRO A 788 1.92 -33.36 -1.80
C PRO A 788 1.25 -32.03 -2.17
N ASP A 789 0.66 -31.97 -3.38
CA ASP A 789 -0.01 -30.78 -3.91
C ASP A 789 0.88 -29.53 -4.08
N ALA A 790 2.22 -29.68 -4.19
CA ALA A 790 3.14 -28.57 -4.42
C ALA A 790 2.79 -27.72 -5.65
N SER A 791 2.31 -28.36 -6.72
CA SER A 791 1.85 -27.68 -7.95
C SER A 791 0.63 -26.79 -7.69
N ASN A 792 -0.27 -27.18 -6.78
CA ASN A 792 -1.44 -26.38 -6.40
C ASN A 792 -1.01 -25.12 -5.65
N PHE A 793 -0.02 -25.21 -4.75
CA PHE A 793 0.57 -24.04 -4.09
C PHE A 793 1.15 -23.07 -5.13
N LEU A 794 1.97 -23.57 -6.04
CA LEU A 794 2.60 -22.74 -7.06
C LEU A 794 1.52 -22.08 -7.94
N SER A 795 0.53 -22.81 -8.42
CA SER A 795 -0.58 -22.26 -9.21
C SER A 795 -1.33 -21.14 -8.45
N LYS A 796 -1.59 -21.34 -7.15
CA LYS A 796 -2.28 -20.37 -6.30
C LYS A 796 -1.47 -19.09 -6.06
N TYR A 797 -0.17 -19.22 -5.80
CA TYR A 797 0.69 -18.10 -5.35
C TYR A 797 1.67 -17.58 -6.40
N LYS A 798 1.74 -18.15 -7.60
CA LYS A 798 2.64 -17.71 -8.69
C LYS A 798 2.58 -16.20 -8.90
N ARG A 799 1.37 -15.63 -8.88
CA ARG A 799 1.15 -14.18 -9.00
C ARG A 799 1.79 -13.40 -7.85
N SER A 800 1.58 -13.83 -6.61
CA SER A 800 2.21 -13.19 -5.44
C SER A 800 3.74 -13.25 -5.49
N ILE A 801 4.31 -14.36 -5.98
CA ILE A 801 5.75 -14.53 -6.16
C ILE A 801 6.30 -13.61 -7.26
N MET A 802 5.59 -13.48 -8.40
CA MET A 802 5.95 -12.53 -9.46
C MET A 802 5.96 -11.09 -8.93
N ASN A 803 4.93 -10.69 -8.20
CA ASN A 803 4.83 -9.36 -7.59
C ASN A 803 5.97 -9.11 -6.61
N TRP A 804 6.34 -10.13 -5.84
CA TRP A 804 7.41 -10.04 -4.86
C TRP A 804 8.76 -9.72 -5.52
N HIS A 805 9.10 -10.31 -6.68
CA HIS A 805 10.36 -10.00 -7.37
C HIS A 805 10.50 -8.51 -7.66
N VAL A 806 9.44 -7.86 -8.12
CA VAL A 806 9.43 -6.43 -8.45
C VAL A 806 9.53 -5.59 -7.18
N GLN A 807 8.61 -5.80 -6.24
CA GLN A 807 8.52 -4.98 -5.02
C GLN A 807 9.77 -5.12 -4.14
N SER A 808 10.29 -6.35 -4.01
CA SER A 808 11.49 -6.63 -3.25
C SER A 808 12.73 -6.04 -3.93
N SER A 809 12.77 -5.97 -5.27
CA SER A 809 13.85 -5.28 -5.99
C SER A 809 13.77 -3.75 -5.88
N ALA A 810 12.57 -3.18 -5.74
CA ALA A 810 12.40 -1.77 -5.40
C ALA A 810 12.93 -1.45 -3.99
N VAL A 811 12.75 -2.38 -3.03
CA VAL A 811 13.38 -2.27 -1.70
C VAL A 811 14.90 -2.36 -1.80
N ASP A 812 15.45 -3.21 -2.67
CA ASP A 812 16.90 -3.25 -2.94
C ASP A 812 17.43 -1.91 -3.45
N PHE A 813 16.69 -1.26 -4.36
CA PHE A 813 17.00 0.09 -4.85
C PHE A 813 17.05 1.09 -3.69
N LEU A 814 16.03 1.10 -2.83
CA LEU A 814 15.97 2.01 -1.68
C LEU A 814 17.15 1.79 -0.72
N HIS A 815 17.47 0.53 -0.39
CA HIS A 815 18.61 0.22 0.46
C HIS A 815 19.94 0.71 -0.14
N LEU A 816 20.16 0.48 -1.44
CA LEU A 816 21.32 1.00 -2.17
C LEU A 816 21.39 2.53 -2.10
N LEU A 817 20.25 3.21 -2.27
CA LEU A 817 20.17 4.66 -2.27
C LEU A 817 20.49 5.23 -0.88
N LEU A 818 19.91 4.68 0.19
CA LEU A 818 20.16 5.11 1.57
C LEU A 818 21.62 4.90 1.97
N VAL A 819 22.21 3.75 1.61
CA VAL A 819 23.63 3.46 1.91
C VAL A 819 24.55 4.38 1.12
N SER A 820 24.28 4.58 -0.18
CA SER A 820 25.06 5.48 -1.04
C SER A 820 25.01 6.92 -0.54
N MET A 821 23.82 7.41 -0.18
CA MET A 821 23.65 8.74 0.41
C MET A 821 24.40 8.91 1.71
N ARG A 822 24.29 7.95 2.64
CA ARG A 822 25.02 8.02 3.92
C ARG A 822 26.54 8.02 3.69
N TRP A 823 27.03 7.22 2.74
CA TRP A 823 28.44 7.20 2.37
C TRP A 823 28.91 8.53 1.77
N LEU A 824 28.17 9.10 0.81
CA LEU A 824 28.50 10.39 0.21
C LEU A 824 28.48 11.52 1.26
N CYS A 825 27.46 11.56 2.11
CA CYS A 825 27.35 12.58 3.15
C CYS A 825 28.51 12.47 4.15
N SER A 826 28.87 11.27 4.57
CA SER A 826 30.03 11.05 5.46
C SER A 826 31.36 11.39 4.79
N LYS A 827 31.54 11.04 3.52
CA LYS A 827 32.80 11.24 2.79
C LYS A 827 33.08 12.71 2.51
N TYR A 828 32.04 13.49 2.24
CA TYR A 828 32.16 14.89 1.87
C TYR A 828 31.76 15.86 3.00
N ASP A 829 31.49 15.39 4.21
CA ASP A 829 31.06 16.22 5.33
C ASP A 829 29.82 17.07 4.96
N ILE A 830 28.77 16.39 4.49
CA ILE A 830 27.45 16.97 4.27
C ILE A 830 26.60 16.60 5.50
N PRO A 831 26.19 17.57 6.32
CA PRO A 831 25.44 17.34 7.57
C PRO A 831 23.96 17.06 7.27
N ALA A 832 23.70 16.00 6.51
CA ALA A 832 22.36 15.56 6.15
C ALA A 832 21.83 14.52 7.15
N ARG A 833 20.57 14.70 7.54
CA ARG A 833 19.83 13.74 8.37
C ARG A 833 18.69 13.11 7.59
N PHE A 834 18.54 11.80 7.67
CA PHE A 834 17.44 11.10 7.03
C PHE A 834 16.11 11.49 7.71
N VAL A 835 15.15 11.98 6.94
CA VAL A 835 13.85 12.42 7.46
C VAL A 835 12.88 11.24 7.40
N ILE A 836 12.57 10.79 6.19
CA ILE A 836 11.70 9.64 5.95
C ILE A 836 11.82 9.18 4.50
N SER A 837 11.44 7.93 4.25
CA SER A 837 11.09 7.45 2.92
C SER A 837 9.63 7.01 2.92
N ILE A 838 8.84 7.55 1.99
CA ILE A 838 7.41 7.28 1.82
C ILE A 838 7.20 6.90 0.36
N HIS A 839 6.86 5.63 0.11
CA HIS A 839 6.74 5.08 -1.25
C HIS A 839 8.09 5.16 -1.97
N ASP A 840 8.15 5.92 -3.07
CA ASP A 840 9.32 6.09 -3.92
C ASP A 840 10.02 7.43 -3.63
N GLU A 841 9.53 8.18 -2.62
CA GLU A 841 10.11 9.44 -2.16
C GLU A 841 11.13 9.20 -1.04
N VAL A 842 12.27 9.91 -1.11
CA VAL A 842 13.27 9.94 -0.05
C VAL A 842 13.58 11.39 0.32
N ARG A 843 13.52 11.72 1.61
CA ARG A 843 13.69 13.09 2.12
C ARG A 843 14.77 13.14 3.19
N TYR A 844 15.53 14.22 3.17
CA TYR A 844 16.62 14.53 4.08
C TYR A 844 16.49 15.97 4.60
N LEU A 845 17.00 16.22 5.79
CA LEU A 845 17.11 17.55 6.40
C LEU A 845 18.57 17.98 6.35
N VAL A 846 18.83 19.22 5.95
CA VAL A 846 20.19 19.77 5.81
C VAL A 846 20.20 21.27 6.05
N PRO A 847 21.30 21.87 6.53
CA PRO A 847 21.48 23.32 6.53
C PRO A 847 21.28 23.91 5.14
N LYS A 848 20.71 25.11 5.07
CA LYS A 848 20.33 25.77 3.80
C LYS A 848 21.51 25.91 2.84
N GLU A 849 22.70 26.20 3.37
CA GLU A 849 23.95 26.34 2.62
C GLU A 849 24.42 25.05 1.95
N ASP A 850 24.09 23.90 2.53
CA ASP A 850 24.49 22.58 2.04
C ASP A 850 23.43 21.92 1.16
N ALA A 851 22.26 22.55 1.00
CA ALA A 851 21.18 22.03 0.16
C ALA A 851 21.64 21.74 -1.30
N PRO A 852 22.40 22.61 -2.00
CA PRO A 852 22.91 22.30 -3.33
C PRO A 852 23.85 21.08 -3.36
N ARG A 853 24.73 20.95 -2.37
CA ARG A 853 25.67 19.83 -2.24
C ARG A 853 24.94 18.52 -1.99
N LEU A 854 23.92 18.54 -1.14
CA LEU A 854 23.09 17.37 -0.88
C LEU A 854 22.26 16.97 -2.10
N SER A 855 21.71 17.94 -2.84
CA SER A 855 21.01 17.68 -4.11
C SER A 855 21.92 17.00 -5.13
N LEU A 856 23.17 17.44 -5.26
CA LEU A 856 24.17 16.77 -6.11
C LEU A 856 24.48 15.36 -5.62
N ALA A 857 24.63 15.17 -4.31
CA ALA A 857 24.87 13.85 -3.73
C ALA A 857 23.72 12.90 -4.03
N LEU A 858 22.48 13.39 -3.98
CA LEU A 858 21.28 12.61 -4.28
C LEU A 858 21.20 12.22 -5.77
N MET A 859 21.52 13.13 -6.68
CA MET A 859 21.64 12.84 -8.12
C MET A 859 22.70 11.76 -8.40
N ILE A 860 23.89 11.90 -7.80
CA ILE A 860 25.00 10.93 -7.94
C ILE A 860 24.61 9.58 -7.33
N ALA A 861 23.98 9.58 -6.15
CA ALA A 861 23.56 8.35 -5.50
C ALA A 861 22.58 7.58 -6.37
N HIS A 862 21.58 8.24 -6.96
CA HIS A 862 20.62 7.64 -7.89
C HIS A 862 21.30 7.05 -9.13
N MET A 863 22.23 7.79 -9.73
CA MET A 863 23.05 7.30 -10.85
C MET A 863 23.85 6.05 -10.46
N HIS A 864 24.52 6.06 -9.30
CA HIS A 864 25.26 4.90 -8.79
C HIS A 864 24.35 3.68 -8.59
N VAL A 865 23.17 3.87 -7.99
CA VAL A 865 22.21 2.77 -7.78
C VAL A 865 21.78 2.17 -9.10
N ARG A 866 21.38 3.00 -10.07
CA ARG A 866 20.92 2.49 -11.37
C ARG A 866 22.05 1.82 -12.17
N ALA A 867 23.24 2.41 -12.17
CA ALA A 867 24.41 1.80 -12.79
C ALA A 867 24.73 0.43 -12.16
N TYR A 868 24.75 0.34 -10.83
CA TYR A 868 25.00 -0.90 -10.11
C TYR A 868 23.94 -1.96 -10.42
N MET A 869 22.67 -1.59 -10.43
CA MET A 869 21.56 -2.51 -10.75
C MET A 869 21.65 -3.00 -12.20
N SER A 870 21.84 -2.11 -13.19
CA SER A 870 22.01 -2.48 -14.60
C SER A 870 23.20 -3.44 -14.77
N ASN A 871 24.35 -3.11 -14.19
CA ASN A 871 25.55 -3.92 -14.30
C ASN A 871 25.37 -5.30 -13.65
N THR A 872 24.68 -5.38 -12.51
CA THR A 872 24.44 -6.65 -11.80
C THR A 872 23.57 -7.62 -12.60
N VAL A 873 22.69 -7.10 -13.46
CA VAL A 873 21.87 -7.92 -14.37
C VAL A 873 22.50 -8.10 -15.76
N GLY A 874 23.73 -7.63 -15.96
CA GLY A 874 24.50 -7.84 -17.19
C GLY A 874 24.36 -6.77 -18.27
N ILE A 875 23.86 -5.57 -17.92
CA ILE A 875 23.82 -4.41 -18.82
C ILE A 875 24.84 -3.36 -18.35
N GLU A 876 25.86 -3.11 -19.16
CA GLU A 876 26.97 -2.20 -18.80
C GLU A 876 26.70 -0.73 -19.16
N GLN A 877 25.58 -0.44 -19.82
CA GLN A 877 25.17 0.91 -20.17
C GLN A 877 24.10 1.47 -19.22
N LEU A 878 24.21 2.76 -18.91
CA LEU A 878 23.17 3.51 -18.20
C LEU A 878 22.67 4.67 -19.09
N PRO A 879 21.43 4.62 -19.60
CA PRO A 879 20.86 5.71 -20.38
C PRO A 879 20.73 7.00 -19.56
N LEU A 880 21.03 8.14 -20.17
CA LEU A 880 20.97 9.45 -19.53
C LEU A 880 19.56 9.78 -19.00
N SER A 881 18.51 9.37 -19.72
CA SER A 881 17.11 9.64 -19.36
C SER A 881 16.68 9.06 -18.02
N VAL A 882 17.41 8.06 -17.51
CA VAL A 882 17.14 7.44 -16.21
C VAL A 882 18.25 7.69 -15.19
N ALA A 883 19.41 8.20 -15.60
CA ALA A 883 20.59 8.34 -14.73
C ALA A 883 20.34 9.27 -13.54
N PHE A 884 19.64 10.39 -13.78
CA PHE A 884 19.36 11.41 -12.78
C PHE A 884 17.87 11.45 -12.44
N PHE A 885 17.54 12.02 -11.29
CA PHE A 885 16.16 12.40 -11.02
C PHE A 885 15.70 13.48 -12.00
N SER A 886 14.42 13.49 -12.34
CA SER A 886 13.83 14.58 -13.13
C SER A 886 14.05 15.93 -12.46
N LYS A 887 13.91 15.97 -11.14
CA LYS A 887 14.25 17.10 -10.28
C LYS A 887 14.55 16.64 -8.85
N VAL A 888 15.34 17.43 -8.13
CA VAL A 888 15.46 17.33 -6.67
C VAL A 888 14.72 18.51 -6.05
N ASP A 889 13.75 18.19 -5.19
CA ASP A 889 12.95 19.16 -4.47
C ASP A 889 13.70 19.68 -3.25
N VAL A 890 13.69 21.00 -3.06
CA VAL A 890 14.26 21.71 -1.92
C VAL A 890 13.20 22.66 -1.35
N ASP A 891 12.78 22.39 -0.12
CA ASP A 891 11.65 23.07 0.50
C ASP A 891 11.87 23.27 2.01
N THR A 892 11.04 24.09 2.64
CA THR A 892 10.86 24.11 4.10
C THR A 892 9.75 23.17 4.55
N VAL A 893 8.86 22.75 3.66
CA VAL A 893 7.69 21.94 3.97
C VAL A 893 7.72 20.60 3.26
N LEU A 894 7.34 19.53 3.95
CA LEU A 894 7.19 18.21 3.33
C LEU A 894 5.90 18.15 2.51
N ARG A 895 5.99 18.38 1.20
CA ARG A 895 4.90 18.25 0.23
C ARG A 895 5.36 17.53 -1.03
N LYS A 896 4.39 17.08 -1.83
CA LYS A 896 4.65 16.30 -3.04
C LYS A 896 5.40 17.11 -4.11
N GLU A 897 4.97 18.36 -4.30
CA GLU A 897 5.58 19.28 -5.23
C GLU A 897 5.89 20.59 -4.51
N PRO A 898 7.06 21.20 -4.73
CA PRO A 898 7.46 22.41 -4.00
C PRO A 898 6.55 23.62 -4.21
N THR A 899 5.77 23.63 -5.28
CA THR A 899 4.83 24.71 -5.63
C THR A 899 3.38 24.38 -5.25
N LEU A 900 3.13 23.19 -4.68
CA LEU A 900 1.79 22.80 -4.27
C LEU A 900 1.34 23.74 -3.15
N LYS A 901 0.24 24.45 -3.39
CA LYS A 901 -0.34 25.36 -2.41
C LYS A 901 -0.78 24.58 -1.18
N CYS A 902 -0.24 24.94 -0.02
CA CYS A 902 -0.65 24.46 1.28
C CYS A 902 -0.85 25.64 2.23
N GLU A 903 -1.74 25.48 3.19
CA GLU A 903 -2.02 26.47 4.22
C GLU A 903 -1.73 25.85 5.58
N ASN A 904 -1.11 26.62 6.45
CA ASN A 904 -0.95 26.27 7.85
C ASN A 904 -2.31 26.42 8.57
N PRO A 905 -2.48 25.78 9.74
CA PRO A 905 -3.73 25.85 10.49
C PRO A 905 -4.15 27.28 10.88
N ASP A 906 -3.16 28.16 11.10
CA ASP A 906 -3.30 29.59 11.42
C ASP A 906 -3.67 30.47 10.19
N GLY A 907 -3.80 29.87 9.01
CA GLY A 907 -4.11 30.58 7.75
C GLY A 907 -2.89 31.17 7.05
N THR A 908 -1.69 31.07 7.64
CA THR A 908 -0.46 31.47 6.96
C THR A 908 -0.13 30.49 5.84
N ARG A 909 0.54 30.97 4.79
CA ARG A 909 0.99 30.13 3.68
C ARG A 909 2.51 30.02 3.69
N PRO A 910 3.08 28.80 3.77
CA PRO A 910 4.50 28.59 3.57
C PRO A 910 4.96 29.04 2.18
N GLU A 911 6.18 29.59 2.10
CA GLU A 911 6.80 29.96 0.83
C GLU A 911 6.90 28.75 -0.11
N ASP A 912 6.80 28.98 -1.42
CA ASP A 912 6.99 27.93 -2.41
C ASP A 912 8.47 27.49 -2.43
N GLY A 913 8.69 26.18 -2.47
CA GLY A 913 10.02 25.60 -2.59
C GLY A 913 10.54 25.63 -4.03
N GLN A 914 11.68 24.98 -4.25
CA GLN A 914 12.34 24.92 -5.56
C GLN A 914 12.54 23.46 -5.98
N GLY A 915 12.47 23.18 -7.27
CA GLY A 915 12.91 21.92 -7.86
C GLY A 915 14.11 22.20 -8.77
N TRP A 916 15.23 21.55 -8.55
CA TRP A 916 16.44 21.74 -9.35
C TRP A 916 16.68 20.55 -10.26
N THR A 917 16.96 20.80 -11.54
CA THR A 917 17.44 19.77 -12.47
C THR A 917 18.92 19.48 -12.23
N ILE A 918 19.47 18.48 -12.92
CA ILE A 918 20.91 18.20 -12.85
C ILE A 918 21.75 19.40 -13.30
N GLU A 919 21.33 20.12 -14.35
CA GLU A 919 22.02 21.32 -14.85
C GLU A 919 22.03 22.44 -13.82
N ASP A 920 20.88 22.68 -13.15
CA ASP A 920 20.78 23.67 -12.08
C ASP A 920 21.73 23.34 -10.92
N VAL A 921 21.72 22.07 -10.48
CA VAL A 921 22.57 21.60 -9.37
C VAL A 921 24.05 21.71 -9.72
N LEU A 922 24.46 21.37 -10.95
CA LEU A 922 25.84 21.52 -11.40
C LEU A 922 26.29 22.98 -11.39
N ARG A 923 25.43 23.90 -11.84
CA ARG A 923 25.70 25.35 -11.78
C ARG A 923 25.84 25.85 -10.34
N LEU A 924 24.97 25.42 -9.44
CA LEU A 924 24.97 25.84 -8.03
C LEU A 924 26.18 25.30 -7.24
N THR A 925 26.70 24.14 -7.62
CA THR A 925 27.78 23.45 -6.89
C THR A 925 29.16 23.58 -7.56
N GLY A 926 29.22 24.13 -8.78
CA GLY A 926 30.42 24.05 -9.62
C GLY A 926 30.84 22.61 -9.93
N GLY A 927 29.89 21.66 -9.89
CA GLY A 927 30.13 20.23 -10.11
C GLY A 927 30.90 19.51 -9.00
N SER A 928 31.01 20.10 -7.79
CA SER A 928 31.77 19.53 -6.68
C SER A 928 30.93 19.29 -5.44
N LEU A 929 31.14 18.14 -4.79
CA LEU A 929 30.59 17.85 -3.47
C LEU A 929 31.44 18.42 -2.32
N LYS A 930 32.66 18.89 -2.59
CA LYS A 930 33.53 19.48 -1.56
C LYS A 930 32.97 20.84 -1.12
N ARG A 931 33.18 21.21 0.15
CA ARG A 931 32.91 22.58 0.58
C ARG A 931 33.76 23.55 -0.25
N PRO A 932 33.21 24.70 -0.69
CA PRO A 932 34.02 25.75 -1.28
C PRO A 932 35.13 26.14 -0.30
N SER A 933 36.39 26.12 -0.74
CA SER A 933 37.50 26.59 0.10
C SER A 933 37.32 28.07 0.41
N THR A 934 37.22 28.43 1.69
CA THR A 934 37.11 29.82 2.17
C THR A 934 38.33 30.70 1.84
N ASN A 935 39.42 30.12 1.30
CA ASN A 935 40.68 30.84 1.02
C ASN A 935 40.81 31.37 -0.42
N ARG A 936 39.72 31.82 -1.05
CA ARG A 936 39.82 32.49 -2.37
C ARG A 936 39.23 33.89 -2.42
N ILE A 937 38.76 34.43 -1.30
CA ILE A 937 38.15 35.77 -1.24
C ILE A 937 39.14 36.82 -0.67
N GLU A 938 40.25 36.42 -0.05
CA GLU A 938 41.23 37.39 0.50
C GLU A 938 42.34 37.80 -0.48
N ASP A 939 42.55 37.10 -1.61
CA ASP A 939 43.61 37.42 -2.60
C ASP A 939 43.10 38.14 -3.87
N GLN A 940 41.87 38.68 -3.86
CA GLN A 940 41.36 39.54 -4.95
C GLN A 940 40.93 40.94 -4.50
N ASN A 941 41.21 41.32 -3.24
CA ASN A 941 40.94 42.67 -2.72
C ASN A 941 42.19 43.57 -2.67
N SER A 942 43.11 43.40 -3.60
CA SER A 942 44.13 44.41 -3.89
C SER A 942 44.29 44.59 -5.40
N GLY A 943 43.56 45.55 -5.97
CA GLY A 943 43.85 46.14 -7.28
C GLY A 943 42.79 45.95 -8.36
N ASN A 944 41.75 46.78 -8.32
CA ASN A 944 41.21 47.59 -9.43
C ASN A 944 39.71 47.84 -9.24
N GLU A 945 39.40 48.98 -8.63
CA GLU A 945 38.16 49.70 -8.91
C GLU A 945 38.15 50.06 -10.40
N ASN A 946 37.49 49.24 -11.22
CA ASN A 946 36.87 49.57 -12.51
C ASN A 946 36.48 48.27 -13.23
N GLY A 947 35.25 47.80 -13.01
CA GLY A 947 34.74 46.58 -13.67
C GLY A 947 33.22 46.41 -13.58
N TYR A 948 32.48 47.50 -13.39
CA TYR A 948 31.02 47.48 -13.26
C TYR A 948 30.26 47.82 -14.57
N GLU A 949 30.96 47.84 -15.71
CA GLU A 949 30.33 48.10 -17.03
C GLU A 949 30.31 46.91 -18.01
N ASP A 950 31.14 45.87 -17.84
CA ASP A 950 31.27 44.81 -18.87
C ASP A 950 30.24 43.66 -18.82
N VAL A 951 29.31 43.65 -17.86
CA VAL A 951 28.22 42.63 -17.83
C VAL A 951 26.98 43.07 -18.62
N LYS A 952 26.95 44.31 -19.14
CA LYS A 952 25.86 44.80 -20.00
C LYS A 952 26.10 44.64 -21.49
N GLU A 953 27.33 44.41 -21.96
CA GLU A 953 27.62 44.26 -23.40
C GLU A 953 27.51 42.82 -23.92
N ALA A 954 27.63 41.79 -23.06
CA ALA A 954 27.41 40.39 -23.47
C ALA A 954 25.93 40.03 -23.75
N LYS A 955 24.99 40.92 -23.45
CA LYS A 955 23.54 40.75 -23.75
C LYS A 955 23.10 41.35 -25.10
N ARG A 956 24.02 41.90 -25.90
CA ARG A 956 23.70 42.48 -27.23
C ARG A 956 24.27 41.76 -28.44
N SER A 957 25.02 40.66 -28.30
CA SER A 957 25.50 39.85 -29.45
C SER A 957 24.90 38.44 -29.55
N ALA A 958 23.73 38.22 -28.93
CA ALA A 958 22.96 36.97 -29.06
C ALA A 958 21.47 37.27 -29.25
N ILE A 959 21.18 38.19 -30.18
CA ILE A 959 19.91 38.28 -30.92
C ILE A 959 20.26 38.24 -32.39
#